data_AF-A0AAV0XGG6-F1
#
_entry.id   AF-A0AAV0XGG6-F1
#
_cell.length_a   1.000
_cell.length_b   1.000
_cell.length_c   1.000
_cell.angle_alpha   90.00
_cell.angle_beta   90.00
_cell.angle_gamma   90.00
#
_symmetry.space_group_name_H-M   'P 1'
#
loop_
_entity.id
_entity.type
_entity.pdbx_description
1 polymer ?
#
loop_
_entity_poly.entity_id
_entity_poly.type
_entity_poly.pdbx_seq_one_letter_code
_entity_poly.pdbx_strand_id
1 'polypeptide(L)'
;MSNTSTHLVDSFSYYNFYQLNQVPNARGCLLDLVFSSFDTPTVQLANTPIVSPDSYHPPLFVSFPFPTPITAQDTRTYRDFKSADYKSMLRYLGSFDWENTFSLYSVDDSAVVFNDALLSSINKFVPIKVFSPSKFPKWTSTILKHLIITKKKAHAVYKRTKSISDYLVFSEYRAKCKRQSKVDYSAHIRHTEEALSSSPSKFWKFVNNLKQKPPIPSSLHLGNIVSNTPTESANLFSTHFSSTFNSSAFQLSPFTGSSDYLSYELPSDITFSVDDVFSALKSLKNTYSNGPDDISAQCLYNCRFSIAYPIYLLFRRSLDLAKQWPKSSTIRVPVGTAVNVTCGPPKAFYCRMSGPSGEVSRHKGQCWVHVKSVGSHHLDVWTCWSVTAESAAEVQYTLRLHAYREGAVTDVGCDETPSEVRVFCNVRNGTATPDGGDGHFRSKYCRLTLPRDAKILSLAYGRGTTRYSYYGATYNDCGVSFAKPLRGSEIGRWKCMNAMSDDRVYGGFVVVVPPNNTKGIPPLTVTTGRSVMVPKGNTFHVECSVHSEIEYCWLRHPNGTAIPVTVPDSTAAGDPKRVGTRYRYTGEGLSFGQCHVAIGDASTLDTGPWLCALGLRDDRREMYGTMDVTVSESVIAARQEELYATEGTQVTLGCDTVEKQPIAYCRFLTPRLLGFAVDEKSNAQPPPRYAYSGQGLTAGHCGLSVDRVDDSDYGNWTCAVKILDSSGSEEVSTTVLLRKPEGFTMIQIIGIVLCGTMISIMSLFFANHLITNPSAKTTKKIEKLEMQLEAGEQGASRRVGARRAQNSTRVIRTQPGRSKHGSIPRRI
;
A
#
# COMPACT_ATOMS: atom_id res chain seq x y z
N MET A 1 8.18 61.40 32.12
CA MET A 1 7.61 60.03 32.14
C MET A 1 8.74 59.07 32.47
N SER A 2 8.59 58.17 33.46
CA SER A 2 9.66 57.27 33.90
C SER A 2 9.93 56.17 32.86
N ASN A 3 11.19 55.71 32.77
CA ASN A 3 11.63 54.63 31.84
C ASN A 3 10.74 53.37 31.86
N THR A 4 10.06 53.08 32.96
CA THR A 4 9.13 51.96 33.11
C THR A 4 7.83 52.10 32.30
N SER A 5 7.32 53.32 32.10
CA SER A 5 6.09 53.55 31.35
C SER A 5 6.28 53.35 29.84
N THR A 6 7.44 53.72 29.31
CA THR A 6 7.82 53.51 27.91
C THR A 6 7.97 52.03 27.59
N HIS A 7 8.66 51.25 28.44
CA HIS A 7 8.78 49.80 28.26
C HIS A 7 7.44 49.07 28.23
N LEU A 8 6.48 49.51 29.04
CA LEU A 8 5.15 48.91 29.08
C LEU A 8 4.38 49.19 27.76
N VAL A 9 4.40 50.44 27.29
CA VAL A 9 3.77 50.84 26.02
C VAL A 9 4.43 50.15 24.82
N ASP A 10 5.76 50.04 24.81
CA ASP A 10 6.51 49.34 23.76
C ASP A 10 6.19 47.84 23.74
N SER A 11 6.07 47.23 24.92
CA SER A 11 5.70 45.81 25.04
C SER A 11 4.29 45.55 24.52
N PHE A 12 3.30 46.37 24.91
CA PHE A 12 1.93 46.22 24.42
C PHE A 12 1.83 46.47 22.91
N SER A 13 2.56 47.47 22.40
CA SER A 13 2.62 47.77 20.97
C SER A 13 3.27 46.63 20.17
N TYR A 14 4.34 46.02 20.70
CA TYR A 14 5.00 44.86 20.10
C TYR A 14 4.06 43.66 19.94
N TYR A 15 3.13 43.45 20.89
CA TYR A 15 2.12 42.40 20.84
C TYR A 15 0.81 42.83 20.13
N ASN A 16 0.81 43.95 19.38
CA ASN A 16 -0.36 44.52 18.70
C ASN A 16 -1.54 44.84 19.62
N PHE A 17 -1.30 45.17 20.89
CA PHE A 17 -2.35 45.63 21.79
C PHE A 17 -2.53 47.14 21.67
N TYR A 18 -3.78 47.56 21.46
CA TYR A 18 -4.18 48.97 21.42
C TYR A 18 -4.99 49.33 22.65
N GLN A 19 -4.77 50.54 23.16
CA GLN A 19 -5.53 51.09 24.27
C GLN A 19 -6.91 51.55 23.78
N LEU A 20 -7.98 50.93 24.28
CA LEU A 20 -9.36 51.13 23.83
C LEU A 20 -10.20 52.05 24.72
N ASN A 21 -9.84 52.22 26.01
CA ASN A 21 -10.61 53.12 26.87
C ASN A 21 -10.35 54.59 26.52
N GLN A 22 -11.44 55.33 26.30
CA GLN A 22 -11.46 56.77 25.99
C GLN A 22 -12.22 57.58 27.06
N VAL A 23 -12.66 56.97 28.15
CA VAL A 23 -13.42 57.63 29.22
C VAL A 23 -12.46 58.32 30.19
N PRO A 24 -12.40 59.66 30.23
CA PRO A 24 -11.53 60.38 31.17
C PRO A 24 -12.14 60.40 32.57
N ASN A 25 -11.30 60.57 33.58
CA ASN A 25 -11.73 60.81 34.96
C ASN A 25 -12.20 62.26 35.17
N ALA A 26 -12.58 62.60 36.41
CA ALA A 26 -13.07 63.94 36.77
C ALA A 26 -12.06 65.08 36.55
N ARG A 27 -10.77 64.78 36.30
CA ARG A 27 -9.72 65.78 35.98
C ARG A 27 -9.33 65.79 34.50
N GLY A 28 -10.04 65.06 33.64
CA GLY A 28 -9.71 64.96 32.22
C GLY A 28 -8.53 64.03 31.92
N CYS A 29 -8.05 63.25 32.90
CA CYS A 29 -6.94 62.32 32.72
C CYS A 29 -7.44 60.88 32.55
N LEU A 30 -6.71 60.08 31.76
CA LEU A 30 -6.98 58.65 31.58
C LEU A 30 -6.09 57.84 32.53
N LEU A 31 -6.66 57.30 33.60
CA LEU A 31 -5.94 56.44 34.56
C LEU A 31 -6.21 54.96 34.32
N ASP A 32 -7.46 54.62 33.95
CA ASP A 32 -7.88 53.24 33.73
C ASP A 32 -7.60 52.81 32.28
N LEU A 33 -6.72 51.83 32.11
CA LEU A 33 -6.30 51.34 30.81
C LEU A 33 -7.01 50.02 30.44
N VAL A 34 -7.37 49.87 29.17
CA VAL A 34 -8.03 48.69 28.59
C VAL A 34 -7.35 48.39 27.27
N PHE A 35 -6.49 47.38 27.26
CA PHE A 35 -5.74 46.98 26.07
C PHE A 35 -6.38 45.77 25.38
N SER A 36 -6.44 45.78 24.04
CA SER A 36 -6.84 44.60 23.26
C SER A 36 -6.11 44.54 21.93
N SER A 37 -5.87 43.32 21.43
CA SER A 37 -5.35 43.07 20.08
C SER A 37 -6.42 43.04 18.99
N PHE A 38 -7.68 43.25 19.37
CA PHE A 38 -8.82 43.36 18.47
C PHE A 38 -9.46 44.76 18.61
N ASP A 39 -9.95 45.31 17.52
CA ASP A 39 -10.66 46.59 17.45
C ASP A 39 -12.16 46.49 17.77
N THR A 40 -12.65 45.27 17.98
CA THR A 40 -14.06 44.95 18.19
C THR A 40 -14.63 45.22 19.60
N PRO A 41 -13.84 45.21 20.71
CA PRO A 41 -14.38 45.53 22.02
C PRO A 41 -14.77 47.00 22.14
N THR A 42 -15.92 47.28 22.74
CA THR A 42 -16.39 48.66 22.98
C THR A 42 -16.32 48.99 24.46
N VAL A 43 -15.77 50.16 24.80
CA VAL A 43 -15.64 50.67 26.17
C VAL A 43 -16.53 51.89 26.34
N GLN A 44 -17.40 51.87 27.33
CA GLN A 44 -18.31 52.98 27.66
C GLN A 44 -18.37 53.19 29.18
N LEU A 45 -18.91 54.32 29.62
CA LEU A 45 -19.20 54.52 31.04
C LEU A 45 -20.30 53.56 31.50
N ALA A 46 -20.11 52.91 32.64
CA ALA A 46 -21.10 52.01 33.20
C ALA A 46 -22.28 52.81 33.75
N ASN A 47 -23.46 52.64 33.13
CA ASN A 47 -24.70 53.29 33.54
C ASN A 47 -25.21 52.80 34.92
N THR A 48 -24.72 51.67 35.42
CA THR A 48 -25.09 51.11 36.73
C THR A 48 -23.86 50.56 37.47
N PRO A 49 -23.22 51.37 38.33
CA PRO A 49 -22.04 50.93 39.06
C PRO A 49 -22.42 50.02 40.23
N ILE A 50 -21.62 48.95 40.43
CA ILE A 50 -21.85 47.93 41.48
C ILE A 50 -21.46 48.48 42.87
N VAL A 51 -20.60 49.50 42.88
CA VAL A 51 -20.12 50.24 44.06
C VAL A 51 -20.29 51.74 43.83
N SER A 52 -20.21 52.55 44.88
CA SER A 52 -20.25 54.01 44.75
C SER A 52 -19.13 54.49 43.81
N PRO A 53 -19.44 55.30 42.78
CA PRO A 53 -18.43 55.77 41.82
C PRO A 53 -17.30 56.55 42.50
N ASP A 54 -16.07 56.22 42.12
CA ASP A 54 -14.89 57.01 42.44
C ASP A 54 -14.69 58.07 41.34
N SER A 55 -14.43 59.32 41.75
CA SER A 55 -14.15 60.43 40.82
C SER A 55 -12.89 60.24 39.98
N TYR A 56 -11.92 59.45 40.45
CA TYR A 56 -10.68 59.15 39.73
C TYR A 56 -10.75 57.89 38.88
N HIS A 57 -11.64 56.96 39.25
CA HIS A 57 -11.84 55.67 38.58
C HIS A 57 -13.30 55.53 38.12
N PRO A 58 -13.69 56.20 37.02
CA PRO A 58 -15.04 56.10 36.49
C PRO A 58 -15.32 54.64 36.10
N PRO A 59 -16.46 54.07 36.54
CA PRO A 59 -16.77 52.67 36.30
C PRO A 59 -16.98 52.43 34.80
N LEU A 60 -16.29 51.45 34.23
CA LEU A 60 -16.33 51.13 32.80
C LEU A 60 -17.23 49.93 32.51
N PHE A 61 -17.95 49.98 31.39
CA PHE A 61 -18.67 48.86 30.79
C PHE A 61 -17.94 48.47 29.50
N VAL A 62 -17.36 47.28 29.49
CA VAL A 62 -16.60 46.75 28.34
C VAL A 62 -17.38 45.60 27.71
N SER A 63 -17.73 45.74 26.44
CA SER A 63 -18.48 44.74 25.67
C SER A 63 -17.58 44.09 24.62
N PHE A 64 -17.53 42.76 24.62
CA PHE A 64 -16.78 41.95 23.66
C PHE A 64 -17.75 41.18 22.77
N PRO A 65 -17.71 41.36 21.44
CA PRO A 65 -18.49 40.53 20.53
C PRO A 65 -17.79 39.17 20.36
N PHE A 66 -18.15 38.20 21.19
CA PHE A 66 -17.83 36.79 20.91
C PHE A 66 -18.99 36.15 20.13
N PRO A 67 -18.73 35.36 19.08
CA PRO A 67 -19.70 34.36 18.67
C PRO A 67 -19.89 33.45 19.88
N THR A 68 -21.08 33.45 20.48
CA THR A 68 -21.38 32.55 21.57
C THR A 68 -21.01 31.14 21.11
N PRO A 69 -20.04 30.44 21.74
CA PRO A 69 -19.98 29.01 21.56
C PRO A 69 -21.37 28.53 21.96
N ILE A 70 -22.04 27.84 21.04
CA ILE A 70 -23.27 27.13 21.36
C ILE A 70 -22.93 26.38 22.63
N THR A 71 -23.46 26.82 23.76
CA THR A 71 -23.28 26.08 25.00
C THR A 71 -24.08 24.85 24.71
N ALA A 72 -23.42 23.80 24.21
CA ALA A 72 -24.04 22.51 24.03
C ALA A 72 -24.65 22.23 25.40
N GLN A 73 -25.97 22.32 25.47
CA GLN A 73 -26.64 21.78 26.63
C GLN A 73 -26.20 20.33 26.60
N ASP A 74 -25.42 19.95 27.62
CA ASP A 74 -24.87 18.61 27.78
C ASP A 74 -26.01 17.65 28.22
N THR A 75 -27.14 17.78 27.52
CA THR A 75 -28.34 16.98 27.62
C THR A 75 -28.08 15.73 26.84
N ARG A 76 -27.63 14.70 27.54
CA ARG A 76 -27.49 13.37 26.96
C ARG A 76 -28.66 12.50 27.37
N THR A 77 -29.22 11.79 26.41
CA THR A 77 -30.17 10.72 26.66
C THR A 77 -29.43 9.45 27.03
N TYR A 78 -29.94 8.70 27.98
CA TYR A 78 -29.41 7.37 28.31
C TYR A 78 -30.55 6.41 28.65
N ARG A 79 -30.35 5.12 28.40
CA ARG A 79 -31.28 4.08 28.82
C ARG A 79 -31.18 3.88 30.32
N ASP A 80 -32.28 4.08 31.02
CA ASP A 80 -32.32 3.92 32.47
C ASP A 80 -32.67 2.47 32.84
N PHE A 81 -31.67 1.60 32.77
CA PHE A 81 -31.78 0.19 33.18
C PHE A 81 -32.26 0.03 34.64
N LYS A 82 -32.10 1.06 35.50
CA LYS A 82 -32.64 1.03 36.87
C LYS A 82 -34.17 1.08 36.90
N SER A 83 -34.79 1.75 35.93
CA SER A 83 -36.26 1.88 35.83
C SER A 83 -36.85 0.95 34.77
N ALA A 84 -36.11 -0.07 34.32
CA ALA A 84 -36.58 -1.03 33.33
C ALA A 84 -37.68 -1.95 33.88
N ASP A 85 -38.65 -2.28 33.03
CA ASP A 85 -39.66 -3.30 33.35
C ASP A 85 -39.11 -4.71 33.07
N TYR A 86 -38.24 -5.18 33.96
CA TYR A 86 -37.64 -6.50 33.85
C TYR A 86 -38.66 -7.64 33.89
N LYS A 87 -39.82 -7.44 34.52
CA LYS A 87 -40.87 -8.47 34.56
C LYS A 87 -41.42 -8.71 33.16
N SER A 88 -41.70 -7.64 32.42
CA SER A 88 -42.14 -7.73 31.02
C SER A 88 -41.02 -8.22 30.09
N MET A 89 -39.76 -7.83 30.32
CA MET A 89 -38.61 -8.35 29.57
C MET A 89 -38.43 -9.86 29.75
N LEU A 90 -38.48 -10.36 30.98
CA LEU A 90 -38.37 -11.79 31.28
C LEU A 90 -39.48 -12.60 30.60
N ARG A 91 -40.72 -12.09 30.63
CA ARG A 91 -41.86 -12.72 29.95
C ARG A 91 -41.71 -12.72 28.43
N TYR A 92 -41.21 -11.63 27.85
CA TYR A 92 -40.95 -11.52 26.43
C TYR A 92 -39.86 -12.50 25.97
N LEU A 93 -38.71 -12.50 26.63
CA LEU A 93 -37.60 -13.40 26.31
C LEU A 93 -37.94 -14.87 26.59
N GLY A 94 -38.76 -15.14 27.60
CA GLY A 94 -39.26 -16.48 27.89
C GLY A 94 -40.42 -16.94 26.99
N SER A 95 -40.93 -16.09 26.08
CA SER A 95 -42.00 -16.47 25.15
C SER A 95 -41.50 -17.18 23.88
N PHE A 96 -40.20 -17.13 23.62
CA PHE A 96 -39.58 -17.80 22.48
C PHE A 96 -39.25 -19.26 22.82
N ASP A 97 -39.56 -20.16 21.89
CA ASP A 97 -39.02 -21.52 21.91
C ASP A 97 -37.61 -21.48 21.32
N TRP A 98 -36.62 -21.24 22.18
CA TRP A 98 -35.23 -21.06 21.78
C TRP A 98 -34.61 -22.31 21.15
N GLU A 99 -35.02 -23.49 21.59
CA GLU A 99 -34.49 -24.75 21.06
C GLU A 99 -34.94 -24.94 19.61
N ASN A 100 -36.24 -24.84 19.35
CA ASN A 100 -36.77 -24.92 17.99
C ASN A 100 -36.28 -23.75 17.12
N THR A 101 -36.31 -22.53 17.64
CA THR A 101 -35.84 -21.34 16.92
C THR A 101 -34.40 -21.50 16.48
N PHE A 102 -33.49 -21.85 17.39
CA PHE A 102 -32.08 -22.02 17.04
C PHE A 102 -31.87 -23.21 16.10
N SER A 103 -32.63 -24.30 16.22
CA SER A 103 -32.49 -25.46 15.34
C SER A 103 -32.63 -25.13 13.84
N LEU A 104 -33.37 -24.07 13.51
CA LEU A 104 -33.61 -23.59 12.15
C LEU A 104 -32.45 -22.75 11.58
N TYR A 105 -31.50 -22.34 12.42
CA TYR A 105 -30.41 -21.43 12.07
C TYR A 105 -29.03 -22.04 12.32
N SER A 106 -28.01 -21.49 11.64
CA SER A 106 -26.60 -21.73 11.98
C SER A 106 -26.30 -21.19 13.39
N VAL A 107 -25.17 -21.56 14.00
CA VAL A 107 -24.81 -21.06 15.34
C VAL A 107 -24.58 -19.55 15.33
N ASP A 108 -23.93 -19.02 14.29
CA ASP A 108 -23.71 -17.58 14.14
C ASP A 108 -25.03 -16.83 13.97
N ASP A 109 -25.92 -17.32 13.08
CA ASP A 109 -27.25 -16.72 12.88
C ASP A 109 -28.12 -16.83 14.15
N SER A 110 -28.02 -17.94 14.89
CA SER A 110 -28.72 -18.13 16.17
C SER A 110 -28.27 -17.10 17.21
N ALA A 111 -26.97 -16.75 17.25
CA ALA A 111 -26.45 -15.71 18.12
C ALA A 111 -26.96 -14.31 17.73
N VAL A 112 -27.07 -14.03 16.42
CA VAL A 112 -27.68 -12.79 15.92
C VAL A 112 -29.15 -12.71 16.33
N VAL A 113 -29.94 -13.76 16.11
CA VAL A 113 -31.36 -13.82 16.49
C VAL A 113 -31.55 -13.61 18.00
N PHE A 114 -30.70 -14.22 18.83
CA PHE A 114 -30.72 -14.01 20.27
C PHE A 114 -30.43 -12.55 20.65
N ASN A 115 -29.40 -11.94 20.06
CA ASN A 115 -29.04 -10.54 20.30
C ASN A 115 -30.16 -9.60 19.86
N ASP A 116 -30.77 -9.83 18.70
CA ASP A 116 -31.88 -9.01 18.18
C ASP A 116 -33.09 -9.06 19.11
N ALA A 117 -33.44 -10.24 19.62
CA ALA A 117 -34.52 -10.39 20.59
C ALA A 117 -34.21 -9.65 21.91
N LEU A 118 -32.96 -9.74 22.40
CA LEU A 118 -32.53 -9.04 23.61
C LEU A 118 -32.55 -7.52 23.42
N LEU A 119 -32.00 -6.99 22.33
CA LEU A 119 -32.03 -5.57 21.99
C LEU A 119 -33.46 -5.06 21.77
N SER A 120 -34.32 -5.85 21.12
CA SER A 120 -35.74 -5.54 20.97
C SER A 120 -36.45 -5.43 22.32
N SER A 121 -36.13 -6.34 23.26
CA SER A 121 -36.67 -6.26 24.63
C SER A 121 -36.19 -4.99 25.36
N ILE A 122 -34.92 -4.62 25.18
CA ILE A 122 -34.36 -3.40 25.77
C ILE A 122 -35.06 -2.16 25.20
N ASN A 123 -35.25 -2.12 23.88
CA ASN A 123 -35.94 -1.02 23.20
C ASN A 123 -37.38 -0.84 23.69
N LYS A 124 -38.08 -1.93 23.97
CA LYS A 124 -39.50 -1.91 24.35
C LYS A 124 -39.73 -1.62 25.83
N PHE A 125 -38.84 -2.09 26.70
CA PHE A 125 -39.10 -2.14 28.15
C PHE A 125 -38.11 -1.33 29.00
N VAL A 126 -37.09 -0.72 28.41
CA VAL A 126 -36.14 0.17 29.12
C VAL A 126 -36.39 1.63 28.74
N PRO A 127 -36.79 2.50 29.68
CA PRO A 127 -37.09 3.89 29.38
C PRO A 127 -35.82 4.69 29.07
N ILE A 128 -35.93 5.64 28.14
CA ILE A 128 -34.87 6.63 27.87
C ILE A 128 -35.09 7.84 28.77
N LYS A 129 -34.08 8.24 29.53
CA LYS A 129 -34.09 9.46 30.36
C LYS A 129 -33.13 10.50 29.81
N VAL A 130 -33.55 11.77 29.86
CA VAL A 130 -32.69 12.91 29.54
C VAL A 130 -31.94 13.31 30.81
N PHE A 131 -30.62 13.23 30.77
CA PHE A 131 -29.78 13.79 31.82
C PHE A 131 -29.49 15.26 31.51
N SER A 132 -29.95 16.17 32.36
CA SER A 132 -29.53 17.57 32.34
C SER A 132 -28.66 17.87 33.56
N PRO A 133 -27.44 18.40 33.41
CA PRO A 133 -26.61 18.75 34.56
C PRO A 133 -27.30 19.82 35.42
N SER A 134 -27.34 19.58 36.74
CA SER A 134 -27.88 20.55 37.70
C SER A 134 -27.09 21.86 37.63
N LYS A 135 -27.78 22.99 37.44
CA LYS A 135 -27.20 24.34 37.54
C LYS A 135 -26.78 24.72 38.95
N PHE A 136 -27.16 23.92 39.95
CA PHE A 136 -26.78 24.11 41.34
C PHE A 136 -25.64 23.17 41.73
N PRO A 137 -24.69 23.62 42.57
CA PRO A 137 -23.67 22.75 43.17
C PRO A 137 -24.28 21.54 43.87
N LYS A 138 -23.55 20.42 43.89
CA LYS A 138 -24.04 19.14 44.44
C LYS A 138 -24.45 19.21 45.91
N TRP A 139 -23.86 20.12 46.68
CA TRP A 139 -24.14 20.32 48.10
C TRP A 139 -25.40 21.14 48.38
N THR A 140 -26.04 21.73 47.36
CA THR A 140 -27.24 22.56 47.57
C THR A 140 -28.47 21.72 47.89
N SER A 141 -29.07 21.96 49.06
CA SER A 141 -30.34 21.33 49.44
C SER A 141 -31.50 21.85 48.60
N THR A 142 -32.61 21.10 48.58
CA THR A 142 -33.89 21.56 48.00
C THR A 142 -34.35 22.88 48.64
N ILE A 143 -34.19 23.01 49.96
CA ILE A 143 -34.51 24.22 50.73
C ILE A 143 -33.72 25.41 50.18
N LEU A 144 -32.40 25.28 50.02
CA LEU A 144 -31.55 26.34 49.49
C LEU A 144 -31.90 26.69 48.04
N LYS A 145 -32.23 25.70 47.20
CA LYS A 145 -32.70 25.95 45.82
C LYS A 145 -33.97 26.82 45.82
N HIS A 146 -34.95 26.48 46.65
CA HIS A 146 -36.17 27.28 46.81
C HIS A 146 -35.87 28.70 47.30
N LEU A 147 -34.98 28.87 48.29
CA LEU A 147 -34.58 30.19 48.77
C LEU A 147 -33.89 31.02 47.67
N ILE A 148 -32.99 30.42 46.88
CA ILE A 148 -32.30 31.11 45.78
C ILE A 148 -33.29 31.59 44.72
N ILE A 149 -34.24 30.74 44.33
CA ILE A 149 -35.27 31.08 43.35
C ILE A 149 -36.16 32.21 43.88
N THR A 150 -36.61 32.09 45.13
CA THR A 150 -37.50 33.07 45.76
C THR A 150 -36.80 34.41 45.95
N LYS A 151 -35.52 34.41 46.36
CA LYS A 151 -34.67 35.60 46.40
C LYS A 151 -34.57 36.29 45.04
N LYS A 152 -34.38 35.52 43.95
CA LYS A 152 -34.31 36.09 42.58
C LYS A 152 -35.64 36.73 42.17
N LYS A 153 -36.77 36.09 42.50
CA LYS A 153 -38.12 36.65 42.26
C LYS A 153 -38.33 37.94 43.05
N ALA A 154 -38.05 37.95 44.36
CA ALA A 154 -38.15 39.13 45.20
C ALA A 154 -37.25 40.28 44.72
N HIS A 155 -36.03 39.96 44.28
CA HIS A 155 -35.13 40.95 43.68
C HIS A 155 -35.70 41.55 42.39
N ALA A 156 -36.29 40.74 41.51
CA ALA A 156 -36.89 41.22 40.28
C ALA A 156 -38.08 42.16 40.55
N VAL A 157 -38.91 41.85 41.55
CA VAL A 157 -39.99 42.72 42.01
C VAL A 157 -39.44 44.05 42.52
N TYR A 158 -38.48 44.02 43.45
CA TYR A 158 -37.83 45.24 43.95
C TYR A 158 -37.18 46.07 42.82
N LYS A 159 -36.54 45.44 41.84
CA LYS A 159 -35.95 46.16 40.69
C LYS A 159 -37.00 46.94 39.89
N ARG A 160 -38.22 46.42 39.80
CA ARG A 160 -39.34 47.04 39.08
C ARG A 160 -40.02 48.12 39.91
N THR A 161 -40.24 47.89 41.20
CA THR A 161 -41.04 48.79 42.05
C THR A 161 -40.23 49.85 42.77
N LYS A 162 -38.95 49.57 43.06
CA LYS A 162 -38.04 50.40 43.87
C LYS A 162 -38.55 50.74 45.28
N SER A 163 -39.56 50.02 45.77
CA SER A 163 -40.15 50.23 47.09
C SER A 163 -39.25 49.70 48.21
N ILE A 164 -39.25 50.40 49.35
CA ILE A 164 -38.59 49.97 50.60
C ILE A 164 -39.19 48.65 51.11
N SER A 165 -40.51 48.46 51.00
CA SER A 165 -41.18 47.22 51.42
C SER A 165 -40.64 46.00 50.65
N ASP A 166 -40.50 46.14 49.33
CA ASP A 166 -39.99 45.06 48.47
C ASP A 166 -38.49 44.83 48.66
N TYR A 167 -37.73 45.88 49.01
CA TYR A 167 -36.33 45.75 49.40
C TYR A 167 -36.18 44.91 50.68
N LEU A 168 -37.01 45.14 51.70
CA LEU A 168 -36.97 44.38 52.95
C LEU A 168 -37.23 42.89 52.70
N VAL A 169 -38.23 42.56 51.87
CA VAL A 169 -38.52 41.17 51.47
C VAL A 169 -37.33 40.54 50.74
N PHE A 170 -36.72 41.25 49.78
CA PHE A 170 -35.52 40.77 49.11
C PHE A 170 -34.33 40.57 50.08
N SER A 171 -34.12 41.51 50.99
CA SER A 171 -33.04 41.48 51.99
C SER A 171 -33.19 40.28 52.93
N GLU A 172 -34.41 40.00 53.38
CA GLU A 172 -34.73 38.84 54.21
C GLU A 172 -34.40 37.52 53.49
N TYR A 173 -34.84 37.35 52.24
CA TYR A 173 -34.51 36.16 51.45
C TYR A 173 -33.02 36.07 51.14
N ARG A 174 -32.31 37.19 51.01
CA ARG A 174 -30.84 37.22 50.86
C ARG A 174 -30.16 36.72 52.13
N ALA A 175 -30.61 37.14 53.31
CA ALA A 175 -30.09 36.67 54.59
C ALA A 175 -30.36 35.17 54.81
N LYS A 176 -31.59 34.71 54.54
CA LYS A 176 -31.97 33.28 54.60
C LYS A 176 -31.11 32.43 53.66
N CYS A 177 -30.93 32.87 52.41
CA CYS A 177 -30.01 32.22 51.46
C CYS A 177 -28.59 32.07 52.01
N LYS A 178 -28.02 33.15 52.57
CA LYS A 178 -26.65 33.16 53.10
C LYS A 178 -26.49 32.20 54.26
N ARG A 179 -27.46 32.20 55.20
CA ARG A 179 -27.47 31.29 56.35
C ARG A 179 -27.56 29.83 55.89
N GLN A 180 -28.53 29.50 55.05
CA GLN A 180 -28.73 28.12 54.59
C GLN A 180 -27.55 27.62 53.75
N SER A 181 -26.94 28.47 52.92
CA SER A 181 -25.75 28.10 52.15
C SER A 181 -24.58 27.69 53.04
N LYS A 182 -24.39 28.35 54.18
CA LYS A 182 -23.33 28.00 55.14
C LYS A 182 -23.61 26.65 55.80
N VAL A 183 -24.86 26.43 56.22
CA VAL A 183 -25.31 25.16 56.81
C VAL A 183 -25.10 24.00 55.83
N ASP A 184 -25.65 24.10 54.62
CA ASP A 184 -25.57 23.06 53.59
C ASP A 184 -24.11 22.71 53.24
N TYR A 185 -23.26 23.73 53.08
CA TYR A 185 -21.86 23.52 52.74
C TYR A 185 -21.09 22.86 53.89
N SER A 186 -21.29 23.30 55.14
CA SER A 186 -20.65 22.69 56.32
C SER A 186 -21.06 21.22 56.49
N ALA A 187 -22.34 20.91 56.27
CA ALA A 187 -22.83 19.54 56.28
C ALA A 187 -22.16 18.72 55.17
N HIS A 188 -22.05 19.27 53.96
CA HIS A 188 -21.39 18.58 52.85
C HIS A 188 -19.93 18.24 53.13
N ILE A 189 -19.16 19.15 53.71
CA ILE A 189 -17.76 18.90 54.09
C ILE A 189 -17.68 17.78 55.12
N ARG A 190 -18.46 17.86 56.20
CA ARG A 190 -18.52 16.82 57.24
C ARG A 190 -18.81 15.43 56.66
N HIS A 191 -19.84 15.30 55.82
CA HIS A 191 -20.17 14.02 55.18
C HIS A 191 -19.06 13.52 54.23
N THR A 192 -18.32 14.43 53.61
CA THR A 192 -17.20 14.07 52.72
C THR A 192 -16.02 13.54 53.52
N GLU A 193 -15.74 14.12 54.68
CA GLU A 193 -14.71 13.68 55.63
C GLU A 193 -15.07 12.32 56.25
N GLU A 194 -16.30 12.14 56.69
CA GLU A 194 -16.81 10.86 57.22
C GLU A 194 -16.78 9.74 56.16
N ALA A 195 -16.92 10.09 54.87
CA ALA A 195 -16.84 9.13 53.78
C ALA A 195 -15.41 8.62 53.51
N LEU A 196 -14.37 9.20 54.13
CA LEU A 196 -12.98 8.77 53.93
C LEU A 196 -12.75 7.34 54.41
N SER A 197 -13.35 6.93 55.54
CA SER A 197 -13.20 5.58 56.09
C SER A 197 -14.13 4.56 55.43
N SER A 198 -15.36 4.96 55.09
CA SER A 198 -16.39 4.06 54.56
C SER A 198 -16.39 3.94 53.02
N SER A 199 -15.93 4.96 52.31
CA SER A 199 -15.95 5.02 50.84
C SER A 199 -14.89 6.00 50.28
N PRO A 200 -13.58 5.68 50.39
CA PRO A 200 -12.48 6.57 49.99
C PRO A 200 -12.61 7.17 48.58
N SER A 201 -13.22 6.42 47.64
CA SER A 201 -13.48 6.88 46.26
C SER A 201 -14.34 8.15 46.17
N LYS A 202 -15.30 8.34 47.08
CA LYS A 202 -16.16 9.53 47.12
C LYS A 202 -15.38 10.77 47.57
N PHE A 203 -14.51 10.60 48.57
CA PHE A 203 -13.61 11.65 49.04
C PHE A 203 -12.63 12.08 47.94
N TRP A 204 -11.93 11.13 47.32
CA TRP A 204 -10.99 11.45 46.24
C TRP A 204 -11.66 12.06 45.01
N LYS A 205 -12.91 11.67 44.71
CA LYS A 205 -13.71 12.35 43.68
C LYS A 205 -13.98 13.81 44.03
N PHE A 206 -14.27 14.15 45.28
CA PHE A 206 -14.43 15.53 45.73
C PHE A 206 -13.12 16.32 45.58
N VAL A 207 -12.00 15.77 46.06
CA VAL A 207 -10.67 16.41 45.96
C VAL A 207 -10.26 16.63 44.49
N ASN A 208 -10.49 15.65 43.63
CA ASN A 208 -10.15 15.77 42.20
C ASN A 208 -11.01 16.82 41.49
N ASN A 209 -12.28 16.98 41.85
CA ASN A 209 -13.13 18.05 41.30
C ASN A 209 -12.64 19.45 41.72
N LEU A 210 -11.98 19.59 42.88
CA LEU A 210 -11.39 20.88 43.30
C LEU A 210 -10.15 21.25 42.48
N LYS A 211 -9.40 20.24 41.99
CA LYS A 211 -8.15 20.46 41.24
C LYS A 211 -8.37 20.92 39.79
N GLN A 212 -9.63 21.07 39.33
CA GLN A 212 -10.05 21.51 37.98
C GLN A 212 -9.39 20.80 36.78
N LYS A 213 -8.66 19.69 36.98
CA LYS A 213 -8.10 18.90 35.89
C LYS A 213 -9.10 17.80 35.52
N PRO A 214 -9.54 17.69 34.26
CA PRO A 214 -10.32 16.54 33.84
C PRO A 214 -9.50 15.27 34.08
N PRO A 215 -10.10 14.19 34.59
CA PRO A 215 -9.38 12.95 34.90
C PRO A 215 -8.76 12.30 33.65
N ILE A 216 -9.26 12.64 32.46
CA ILE A 216 -8.70 12.25 31.17
C ILE A 216 -8.47 13.56 30.39
N PRO A 217 -7.24 13.83 29.90
CA PRO A 217 -6.96 14.97 29.04
C PRO A 217 -7.81 14.96 27.76
N SER A 218 -8.07 16.13 27.18
CA SER A 218 -8.82 16.28 25.93
C SER A 218 -8.17 15.56 24.74
N SER A 219 -6.86 15.31 24.82
CA SER A 219 -6.10 14.50 23.88
C SER A 219 -5.21 13.50 24.61
N LEU A 220 -5.29 12.23 24.22
CA LEU A 220 -4.36 11.18 24.66
C LEU A 220 -3.39 10.88 23.55
N HIS A 221 -2.16 10.51 23.93
CA HIS A 221 -1.09 10.22 22.99
C HIS A 221 -0.55 8.81 23.26
N LEU A 222 -0.38 8.02 22.20
CA LEU A 222 0.34 6.76 22.23
C LEU A 222 1.37 6.78 21.09
N GLY A 223 2.62 7.10 21.43
CA GLY A 223 3.65 7.40 20.42
C GLY A 223 3.26 8.62 19.58
N ASN A 224 3.14 8.42 18.26
CA ASN A 224 2.76 9.48 17.30
C ASN A 224 1.24 9.60 17.07
N ILE A 225 0.44 8.73 17.68
CA ILE A 225 -1.02 8.69 17.49
C ILE A 225 -1.69 9.54 18.59
N VAL A 226 -2.60 10.42 18.18
CA VAL A 226 -3.34 11.34 19.06
C VAL A 226 -4.83 11.05 18.97
N SER A 227 -5.52 10.98 20.11
CA SER A 227 -6.99 10.89 20.13
C SER A 227 -7.62 12.27 20.28
N ASN A 228 -8.66 12.56 19.49
CA ASN A 228 -9.50 13.75 19.63
C ASN A 228 -10.94 13.41 20.05
N THR A 229 -11.29 12.11 20.11
CA THR A 229 -12.61 11.63 20.53
C THR A 229 -12.52 10.61 21.68
N PRO A 230 -13.57 10.46 22.52
CA PRO A 230 -13.61 9.45 23.57
C PRO A 230 -13.42 8.01 23.07
N THR A 231 -13.89 7.71 21.85
CA THR A 231 -13.74 6.39 21.21
C THR A 231 -12.29 6.11 20.84
N GLU A 232 -11.62 7.08 20.21
CA GLU A 232 -10.18 7.00 19.92
C GLU A 232 -9.37 6.87 21.22
N SER A 233 -9.74 7.60 22.28
CA SER A 233 -9.11 7.48 23.59
C SER A 233 -9.25 6.06 24.16
N ALA A 234 -10.44 5.45 24.08
CA ALA A 234 -10.68 4.08 24.52
C ALA A 234 -9.87 3.06 23.70
N ASN A 235 -9.78 3.26 22.39
CA ASN A 235 -8.96 2.43 21.50
C ASN A 235 -7.47 2.55 21.82
N LEU A 236 -6.96 3.77 22.08
CA LEU A 236 -5.57 3.96 22.51
C LEU A 236 -5.27 3.25 23.83
N PHE A 237 -6.19 3.29 24.80
CA PHE A 237 -6.06 2.50 26.02
C PHE A 237 -6.02 1.00 25.72
N SER A 238 -6.92 0.50 24.88
CA SER A 238 -6.95 -0.91 24.47
C SER A 238 -5.62 -1.33 23.82
N THR A 239 -5.12 -0.54 22.86
CA THR A 239 -3.82 -0.79 22.20
C THR A 239 -2.68 -0.78 23.21
N HIS A 240 -2.61 0.24 24.08
CA HIS A 240 -1.57 0.32 25.10
C HIS A 240 -1.60 -0.88 26.04
N PHE A 241 -2.74 -1.20 26.64
CA PHE A 241 -2.86 -2.35 27.55
C PHE A 241 -2.58 -3.67 26.82
N SER A 242 -2.99 -3.81 25.55
CA SER A 242 -2.66 -4.98 24.74
C SER A 242 -1.14 -5.16 24.59
N SER A 243 -0.40 -4.07 24.40
CA SER A 243 1.07 -4.08 24.27
C SER A 243 1.78 -4.40 25.58
N THR A 244 1.12 -4.22 26.73
CA THR A 244 1.69 -4.54 28.05
C THR A 244 1.51 -6.02 28.43
N PHE A 245 0.71 -6.79 27.70
CA PHE A 245 0.66 -8.24 27.91
C PHE A 245 1.97 -8.85 27.40
N ASN A 246 2.69 -9.54 28.29
CA ASN A 246 3.90 -10.27 27.94
C ASN A 246 3.57 -11.43 26.99
N SER A 247 3.93 -11.31 25.70
CA SER A 247 4.05 -12.47 24.80
C SER A 247 5.13 -13.47 25.28
N SER A 248 6.01 -13.04 26.19
CA SER A 248 7.12 -13.80 26.77
C SER A 248 6.71 -14.73 27.92
N ALA A 249 5.45 -14.75 28.37
CA ALA A 249 4.99 -15.75 29.35
C ALA A 249 4.92 -17.18 28.77
N PHE A 250 5.16 -17.36 27.47
CA PHE A 250 5.29 -18.65 26.80
C PHE A 250 6.65 -18.83 26.09
N GLN A 251 7.73 -18.30 26.67
CA GLN A 251 9.05 -18.88 26.37
C GLN A 251 9.10 -20.29 26.99
N LEU A 252 8.59 -21.28 26.26
CA LEU A 252 8.98 -22.67 26.44
C LEU A 252 10.51 -22.68 26.36
N SER A 253 11.14 -23.05 27.48
CA SER A 253 12.58 -23.28 27.55
C SER A 253 12.99 -24.25 26.43
N PRO A 254 14.21 -24.15 25.86
CA PRO A 254 14.69 -25.19 24.96
C PRO A 254 14.67 -26.51 25.76
N PHE A 255 13.75 -27.41 25.41
CA PHE A 255 13.60 -28.70 26.07
C PHE A 255 14.81 -29.57 25.69
N THR A 256 15.90 -29.44 26.45
CA THR A 256 16.98 -30.41 26.49
C THR A 256 16.75 -31.29 27.72
N GLY A 257 16.03 -32.39 27.53
CA GLY A 257 15.79 -33.36 28.58
C GLY A 257 14.84 -34.45 28.11
N SER A 258 15.39 -35.64 27.84
CA SER A 258 14.64 -36.88 27.74
C SER A 258 13.84 -37.09 29.04
N SER A 259 12.52 -37.01 28.96
CA SER A 259 11.63 -37.51 30.01
C SER A 259 10.32 -37.91 29.36
N ASP A 260 9.85 -39.10 29.71
CA ASP A 260 8.61 -39.72 29.27
C ASP A 260 7.44 -38.74 29.36
N TYR A 261 6.91 -38.34 28.21
CA TYR A 261 5.68 -37.57 28.13
C TYR A 261 4.52 -38.46 28.59
N LEU A 262 4.06 -38.25 29.83
CA LEU A 262 2.66 -38.50 30.16
C LEU A 262 1.84 -37.54 29.28
N SER A 263 1.21 -38.11 28.24
CA SER A 263 0.21 -37.41 27.44
C SER A 263 -0.96 -37.04 28.36
N TYR A 264 -0.98 -35.80 28.84
CA TYR A 264 -2.22 -35.26 29.38
C TYR A 264 -3.18 -35.07 28.21
N GLU A 265 -4.09 -36.03 28.03
CA GLU A 265 -5.28 -35.83 27.22
C GLU A 265 -6.07 -34.67 27.85
N LEU A 266 -6.00 -33.49 27.23
CA LEU A 266 -7.01 -32.46 27.48
C LEU A 266 -8.37 -33.11 27.20
N PRO A 267 -9.34 -33.05 28.13
CA PRO A 267 -10.64 -33.67 27.91
C PRO A 267 -11.25 -33.10 26.63
N SER A 268 -11.54 -33.99 25.69
CA SER A 268 -11.98 -33.67 24.32
C SER A 268 -13.40 -33.07 24.28
N ASP A 269 -14.03 -32.89 25.45
CA ASP A 269 -15.34 -32.28 25.64
C ASP A 269 -15.33 -31.49 26.96
N ILE A 270 -15.78 -30.24 26.90
CA ILE A 270 -16.06 -29.43 28.08
C ILE A 270 -17.55 -29.60 28.38
N THR A 271 -17.84 -30.26 29.50
CA THR A 271 -19.21 -30.35 30.00
C THR A 271 -19.48 -29.17 30.92
N PHE A 272 -20.58 -28.48 30.66
CA PHE A 272 -21.14 -27.46 31.53
C PHE A 272 -22.65 -27.54 31.42
N SER A 273 -23.33 -27.12 32.47
CA SER A 273 -24.77 -27.14 32.63
C SER A 273 -25.38 -25.76 32.40
N VAL A 274 -26.71 -25.71 32.30
CA VAL A 274 -27.44 -24.43 32.33
C VAL A 274 -27.18 -23.70 33.64
N ASP A 275 -26.99 -24.42 34.75
CA ASP A 275 -26.68 -23.85 36.06
C ASP A 275 -25.31 -23.18 36.11
N ASP A 276 -24.33 -23.67 35.35
CA ASP A 276 -23.02 -23.02 35.22
C ASP A 276 -23.13 -21.68 34.50
N VAL A 277 -23.91 -21.64 33.41
CA VAL A 277 -24.21 -20.39 32.68
C VAL A 277 -24.99 -19.43 33.58
N PHE A 278 -25.99 -19.92 34.31
CA PHE A 278 -26.75 -19.13 35.27
C PHE A 278 -25.85 -18.55 36.38
N SER A 279 -24.92 -19.36 36.90
CA SER A 279 -23.95 -18.95 37.92
C SER A 279 -22.99 -17.90 37.39
N ALA A 280 -22.53 -18.05 36.14
CA ALA A 280 -21.71 -17.05 35.46
C ALA A 280 -22.47 -15.73 35.29
N LEU A 281 -23.73 -15.76 34.84
CA LEU A 281 -24.59 -14.57 34.73
C LEU A 281 -24.87 -13.91 36.09
N LYS A 282 -25.02 -14.71 37.15
CA LYS A 282 -25.17 -14.23 38.53
C LYS A 282 -23.88 -13.57 39.05
N SER A 283 -22.72 -14.00 38.57
CA SER A 283 -21.41 -13.44 38.96
C SER A 283 -21.11 -12.08 38.32
N LEU A 284 -21.83 -11.70 37.26
CA LEU A 284 -21.68 -10.40 36.62
C LEU A 284 -21.89 -9.30 37.66
N LYS A 285 -20.82 -8.52 37.91
CA LYS A 285 -20.89 -7.35 38.79
C LYS A 285 -21.95 -6.41 38.22
N ASN A 286 -22.73 -5.76 39.10
CA ASN A 286 -23.74 -4.74 38.77
C ASN A 286 -23.10 -3.46 38.21
N THR A 287 -22.32 -3.59 37.13
CA THR A 287 -21.68 -2.52 36.41
C THR A 287 -22.68 -1.88 35.45
N TYR A 288 -22.85 -0.57 35.60
CA TYR A 288 -23.76 0.25 34.80
C TYR A 288 -23.19 0.66 33.45
N SER A 289 -22.01 0.15 33.09
CA SER A 289 -21.40 0.37 31.78
C SER A 289 -22.04 -0.55 30.76
N ASN A 290 -22.36 -0.02 29.59
CA ASN A 290 -22.78 -0.82 28.45
C ASN A 290 -21.55 -1.47 27.80
N GLY A 291 -21.73 -2.66 27.25
CA GLY A 291 -20.81 -3.22 26.26
C GLY A 291 -20.86 -2.45 24.93
N PRO A 292 -19.99 -2.78 23.97
CA PRO A 292 -20.00 -2.20 22.62
C PRO A 292 -21.30 -2.52 21.84
N ASP A 293 -22.08 -3.47 22.33
CA ASP A 293 -23.39 -3.92 21.84
C ASP A 293 -24.57 -3.17 22.49
N ASP A 294 -24.31 -2.12 23.27
CA ASP A 294 -25.32 -1.39 24.07
C ASP A 294 -26.05 -2.22 25.14
N ILE A 295 -25.54 -3.43 25.44
CA ILE A 295 -26.10 -4.32 26.46
C ILE A 295 -25.30 -4.13 27.76
N SER A 296 -25.98 -3.80 28.86
CA SER A 296 -25.33 -3.67 30.16
C SER A 296 -25.25 -5.01 30.89
N ALA A 297 -24.18 -5.21 31.66
CA ALA A 297 -24.06 -6.35 32.58
C ALA A 297 -25.25 -6.43 33.56
N GLN A 298 -25.78 -5.26 33.97
CA GLN A 298 -27.00 -5.14 34.77
C GLN A 298 -28.23 -5.77 34.08
N CYS A 299 -28.37 -5.55 32.76
CA CYS A 299 -29.46 -6.12 31.97
C CYS A 299 -29.35 -7.64 31.91
N LEU A 300 -28.16 -8.17 31.60
CA LEU A 300 -27.91 -9.62 31.57
C LEU A 300 -28.17 -10.27 32.94
N TYR A 301 -27.69 -9.63 34.02
CA TYR A 301 -27.94 -10.08 35.38
C TYR A 301 -29.43 -10.15 35.69
N ASN A 302 -30.21 -9.10 35.40
CA ASN A 302 -31.64 -9.08 35.71
C ASN A 302 -32.47 -10.02 34.81
N CYS A 303 -32.02 -10.25 33.57
CA CYS A 303 -32.67 -11.16 32.62
C CYS A 303 -32.21 -12.63 32.76
N ARG A 304 -31.25 -12.94 33.64
CA ARG A 304 -30.58 -14.25 33.75
C ARG A 304 -31.50 -15.47 33.75
N PHE A 305 -32.67 -15.36 34.37
CA PHE A 305 -33.64 -16.47 34.45
C PHE A 305 -34.22 -16.86 33.09
N SER A 306 -34.39 -15.91 32.18
CA SER A 306 -34.93 -16.18 30.83
C SER A 306 -33.83 -16.40 29.79
N ILE A 307 -32.59 -15.97 30.04
CA ILE A 307 -31.50 -16.04 29.05
C ILE A 307 -30.46 -17.14 29.32
N ALA A 308 -30.42 -17.74 30.52
CA ALA A 308 -29.44 -18.77 30.84
C ALA A 308 -29.53 -19.98 29.90
N TYR A 309 -30.76 -20.43 29.61
CA TYR A 309 -31.00 -21.56 28.72
C TYR A 309 -30.61 -21.30 27.25
N PRO A 310 -31.06 -20.21 26.58
CA PRO A 310 -30.60 -19.94 25.22
C PRO A 310 -29.09 -19.72 25.11
N ILE A 311 -28.45 -19.08 26.10
CA ILE A 311 -26.98 -18.93 26.09
C ILE A 311 -26.29 -20.29 26.22
N TYR A 312 -26.80 -21.17 27.08
CA TYR A 312 -26.33 -22.55 27.18
C TYR A 312 -26.43 -23.28 25.83
N LEU A 313 -27.57 -23.18 25.13
CA LEU A 313 -27.76 -23.81 23.82
C LEU A 313 -26.75 -23.31 22.79
N LEU A 314 -26.51 -21.99 22.73
CA LEU A 314 -25.53 -21.39 21.82
C LEU A 314 -24.12 -21.93 22.08
N PHE A 315 -23.67 -21.90 23.34
CA PHE A 315 -22.35 -22.40 23.70
C PHE A 315 -22.22 -23.91 23.47
N ARG A 316 -23.25 -24.70 23.78
CA ARG A 316 -23.19 -26.15 23.58
C ARG A 316 -23.12 -26.50 22.09
N ARG A 317 -23.96 -25.88 21.26
CA ARG A 317 -23.94 -26.08 19.80
C ARG A 317 -22.62 -25.63 19.16
N SER A 318 -22.03 -24.54 19.67
CA SER A 318 -20.71 -24.09 19.22
C SER A 318 -19.61 -25.13 19.47
N LEU A 319 -19.68 -25.86 20.60
CA LEU A 319 -18.71 -26.93 20.91
C LEU A 319 -19.01 -28.23 20.17
N ASP A 320 -20.29 -28.58 19.97
CA ASP A 320 -20.67 -29.81 19.27
C ASP A 320 -20.34 -29.77 17.77
N LEU A 321 -20.44 -28.60 17.12
CA LEU A 321 -19.96 -28.40 15.75
C LEU A 321 -18.45 -28.62 15.62
N ALA A 322 -17.67 -28.41 16.68
CA ALA A 322 -16.23 -28.67 16.67
C ALA A 322 -15.87 -30.17 16.74
N LYS A 323 -16.83 -31.07 17.05
CA LYS A 323 -16.57 -32.51 17.21
C LYS A 323 -16.76 -33.37 15.96
N GLN A 324 -17.61 -32.98 15.01
CA GLN A 324 -17.79 -33.74 13.78
C GLN A 324 -16.73 -33.34 12.76
N TRP A 325 -15.82 -34.26 12.44
CA TRP A 325 -14.82 -34.01 11.40
C TRP A 325 -15.54 -33.91 10.03
N PRO A 326 -15.43 -32.77 9.32
CA PRO A 326 -16.23 -32.54 8.14
C PRO A 326 -15.85 -33.55 7.04
N LYS A 327 -16.85 -34.19 6.41
CA LYS A 327 -16.64 -35.10 5.26
C LYS A 327 -16.01 -34.37 4.06
N SER A 328 -16.15 -33.04 4.02
CA SER A 328 -15.47 -32.18 3.07
C SER A 328 -14.82 -31.00 3.79
N SER A 329 -13.50 -30.87 3.70
CA SER A 329 -12.75 -29.74 4.26
C SER A 329 -12.12 -28.93 3.13
N THR A 330 -11.86 -27.65 3.38
CA THR A 330 -11.10 -26.81 2.45
C THR A 330 -9.92 -26.22 3.19
N ILE A 331 -8.71 -26.46 2.71
CA ILE A 331 -7.50 -25.82 3.23
C ILE A 331 -7.11 -24.73 2.25
N ARG A 332 -6.93 -23.52 2.78
CA ARG A 332 -6.48 -22.37 2.00
C ARG A 332 -4.99 -22.15 2.27
N VAL A 333 -4.17 -22.05 1.22
CA VAL A 333 -2.72 -21.90 1.36
C VAL A 333 -2.18 -20.86 0.38
N PRO A 334 -1.20 -20.02 0.77
CA PRO A 334 -0.54 -19.15 -0.20
C PRO A 334 0.20 -19.94 -1.27
N VAL A 335 0.05 -19.57 -2.55
CA VAL A 335 0.81 -20.18 -3.66
C VAL A 335 2.31 -20.10 -3.34
N GLY A 336 3.03 -21.20 -3.50
CA GLY A 336 4.49 -21.24 -3.32
C GLY A 336 4.95 -21.58 -1.89
N THR A 337 4.05 -21.64 -0.91
CA THR A 337 4.42 -21.98 0.49
C THR A 337 4.45 -23.50 0.73
N ALA A 338 5.24 -23.93 1.70
CA ALA A 338 5.25 -25.32 2.15
C ALA A 338 4.07 -25.57 3.09
N VAL A 339 3.35 -26.68 2.92
CA VAL A 339 2.20 -27.03 3.75
C VAL A 339 2.15 -28.53 4.03
N ASN A 340 1.72 -28.88 5.25
CA ASN A 340 1.28 -30.24 5.56
C ASN A 340 -0.21 -30.35 5.24
N VAL A 341 -0.52 -30.97 4.10
CA VAL A 341 -1.88 -31.26 3.69
C VAL A 341 -2.39 -32.41 4.57
N THR A 342 -3.38 -32.15 5.43
CA THR A 342 -3.96 -33.16 6.34
C THR A 342 -5.39 -33.51 5.95
N CYS A 343 -5.75 -34.78 6.08
CA CYS A 343 -7.07 -35.29 5.71
C CYS A 343 -7.51 -36.44 6.62
N GLY A 344 -8.78 -36.45 7.01
CA GLY A 344 -9.35 -37.41 7.95
C GLY A 344 -9.10 -37.07 9.43
N PRO A 345 -9.74 -37.78 10.37
CA PRO A 345 -9.68 -37.48 11.79
C PRO A 345 -8.33 -37.87 12.43
N PRO A 346 -7.83 -37.11 13.43
CA PRO A 346 -6.56 -37.36 14.15
C PRO A 346 -6.40 -38.77 14.73
N LYS A 347 -7.49 -39.34 15.27
CA LYS A 347 -7.54 -40.66 15.93
C LYS A 347 -7.92 -41.81 14.97
N ALA A 348 -7.70 -41.68 13.66
CA ALA A 348 -7.95 -42.76 12.71
C ALA A 348 -7.03 -43.98 12.96
N PHE A 349 -7.58 -45.20 12.94
CA PHE A 349 -6.78 -46.43 13.06
C PHE A 349 -5.87 -46.64 11.85
N TYR A 350 -6.35 -46.20 10.70
CA TYR A 350 -5.70 -46.35 9.42
C TYR A 350 -6.15 -45.20 8.53
N CYS A 351 -5.22 -44.66 7.74
CA CYS A 351 -5.56 -43.70 6.71
C CYS A 351 -4.79 -43.97 5.42
N ARG A 352 -5.49 -43.83 4.28
CA ARG A 352 -4.89 -43.75 2.94
C ARG A 352 -5.34 -42.47 2.23
N MET A 353 -4.41 -41.76 1.61
CA MET A 353 -4.68 -40.50 0.89
C MET A 353 -4.08 -40.52 -0.51
N SER A 354 -4.76 -39.87 -1.44
CA SER A 354 -4.28 -39.57 -2.79
C SER A 354 -4.50 -38.09 -3.12
N GLY A 355 -3.44 -37.42 -3.57
CA GLY A 355 -3.46 -36.06 -4.12
C GLY A 355 -3.59 -36.04 -5.65
N PRO A 356 -3.95 -34.89 -6.23
CA PRO A 356 -4.21 -34.74 -7.66
C PRO A 356 -2.95 -34.79 -8.54
N SER A 357 -1.77 -34.55 -7.98
CA SER A 357 -0.48 -34.63 -8.68
C SER A 357 0.28 -35.94 -8.40
N GLY A 358 -0.40 -36.93 -7.82
CA GLY A 358 0.14 -38.28 -7.59
C GLY A 358 0.74 -38.48 -6.20
N GLU A 359 0.52 -37.55 -5.25
CA GLU A 359 0.92 -37.72 -3.87
C GLU A 359 0.13 -38.84 -3.20
N VAL A 360 0.81 -39.66 -2.40
CA VAL A 360 0.16 -40.75 -1.66
C VAL A 360 0.68 -40.78 -0.24
N SER A 361 -0.21 -41.03 0.72
CA SER A 361 0.16 -41.25 2.12
C SER A 361 -0.60 -42.44 2.69
N ARG A 362 0.12 -43.27 3.46
CA ARG A 362 -0.41 -44.47 4.15
C ARG A 362 0.28 -44.66 5.49
N HIS A 363 -0.42 -44.46 6.59
CA HIS A 363 0.09 -44.73 7.94
C HIS A 363 -1.06 -44.83 8.95
N LYS A 364 -0.72 -45.19 10.20
CA LYS A 364 -1.66 -45.13 11.34
C LYS A 364 -1.87 -43.67 11.76
N GLY A 365 -3.09 -43.28 12.14
CA GLY A 365 -3.46 -41.89 12.43
C GLY A 365 -4.03 -41.14 11.22
N GLN A 366 -4.19 -39.82 11.37
CA GLN A 366 -4.68 -38.91 10.31
C GLN A 366 -3.74 -38.84 9.11
N CYS A 367 -4.26 -38.90 7.89
CA CYS A 367 -3.42 -38.75 6.70
C CYS A 367 -2.75 -37.37 6.65
N TRP A 368 -1.47 -37.36 6.30
CA TRP A 368 -0.78 -36.14 5.93
C TRP A 368 0.18 -36.36 4.75
N VAL A 369 0.38 -35.31 3.95
CA VAL A 369 1.44 -35.20 2.93
C VAL A 369 2.11 -33.85 3.09
N HIS A 370 3.44 -33.85 3.14
CA HIS A 370 4.21 -32.62 3.14
C HIS A 370 4.45 -32.15 1.70
N VAL A 371 3.82 -31.04 1.33
CA VAL A 371 4.03 -30.36 0.05
C VAL A 371 5.04 -29.24 0.28
N LYS A 372 6.22 -29.33 -0.36
CA LYS A 372 7.32 -28.36 -0.17
C LYS A 372 7.01 -26.97 -0.76
N SER A 373 6.16 -26.91 -1.78
CA SER A 373 5.72 -25.66 -2.42
C SER A 373 4.40 -25.89 -3.15
N VAL A 374 3.33 -25.20 -2.71
CA VAL A 374 1.99 -25.36 -3.30
C VAL A 374 1.92 -24.68 -4.68
N GLY A 375 2.04 -25.48 -5.74
CA GLY A 375 1.76 -25.11 -7.13
C GLY A 375 0.32 -25.39 -7.59
N SER A 376 -0.03 -24.92 -8.80
CA SER A 376 -1.36 -25.06 -9.42
C SER A 376 -1.84 -26.52 -9.58
N HIS A 377 -0.91 -27.46 -9.74
CA HIS A 377 -1.19 -28.89 -9.87
C HIS A 377 -1.69 -29.55 -8.57
N HIS A 378 -1.51 -28.90 -7.41
CA HIS A 378 -2.02 -29.41 -6.14
C HIS A 378 -3.47 -28.96 -5.83
N LEU A 379 -4.05 -28.06 -6.63
CA LEU A 379 -5.25 -27.27 -6.29
C LEU A 379 -6.59 -27.91 -6.62
N ASP A 380 -6.66 -29.24 -6.51
CA ASP A 380 -7.86 -30.02 -6.82
C ASP A 380 -8.31 -30.85 -5.61
N VAL A 381 -9.25 -31.77 -5.81
CA VAL A 381 -9.81 -32.61 -4.75
C VAL A 381 -8.81 -33.68 -4.31
N TRP A 382 -8.31 -33.53 -3.09
CA TRP A 382 -7.63 -34.57 -2.35
C TRP A 382 -8.67 -35.52 -1.77
N THR A 383 -8.40 -36.82 -1.86
CA THR A 383 -9.28 -37.84 -1.29
C THR A 383 -8.52 -38.64 -0.27
N CYS A 384 -9.09 -38.81 0.92
CA CYS A 384 -8.57 -39.75 1.89
C CYS A 384 -9.67 -40.65 2.42
N TRP A 385 -9.25 -41.81 2.89
CA TRP A 385 -10.11 -42.81 3.48
C TRP A 385 -9.55 -43.17 4.84
N SER A 386 -10.42 -43.21 5.85
CA SER A 386 -10.01 -43.56 7.20
C SER A 386 -11.05 -44.41 7.92
N VAL A 387 -10.56 -45.19 8.88
CA VAL A 387 -11.40 -46.00 9.78
C VAL A 387 -11.31 -45.40 11.18
N THR A 388 -12.45 -45.07 11.77
CA THR A 388 -12.54 -44.43 13.09
C THR A 388 -12.91 -45.44 14.17
N ALA A 389 -12.73 -45.09 15.44
CA ALA A 389 -13.14 -45.94 16.57
C ALA A 389 -14.65 -46.21 16.64
N GLU A 390 -15.44 -45.36 15.97
CA GLU A 390 -16.90 -45.40 15.97
C GLU A 390 -17.48 -46.23 14.81
N SER A 391 -16.67 -46.57 13.79
CA SER A 391 -17.13 -47.31 12.61
C SER A 391 -16.01 -48.19 12.04
N ALA A 392 -16.27 -49.49 11.95
CA ALA A 392 -15.39 -50.46 11.28
C ALA A 392 -15.38 -50.30 9.74
N ALA A 393 -16.30 -49.50 9.18
CA ALA A 393 -16.35 -49.20 7.77
C ALA A 393 -15.40 -48.06 7.40
N GLU A 394 -14.72 -48.19 6.26
CA GLU A 394 -13.88 -47.15 5.69
C GLU A 394 -14.73 -45.94 5.26
N VAL A 395 -14.47 -44.77 5.87
CA VAL A 395 -15.17 -43.53 5.57
C VAL A 395 -14.29 -42.67 4.65
N GLN A 396 -14.88 -42.20 3.54
CA GLN A 396 -14.23 -41.30 2.60
C GLN A 396 -14.40 -39.85 3.04
N TYR A 397 -13.30 -39.11 3.01
CA TYR A 397 -13.22 -37.67 3.23
C TYR A 397 -12.64 -37.00 1.98
N THR A 398 -13.11 -35.80 1.71
CA THR A 398 -12.63 -34.97 0.61
C THR A 398 -12.02 -33.70 1.16
N LEU A 399 -10.90 -33.29 0.58
CA LEU A 399 -10.22 -32.06 0.92
C LEU A 399 -10.02 -31.26 -0.36
N ARG A 400 -10.45 -30.00 -0.38
CA ARG A 400 -10.12 -29.07 -1.46
C ARG A 400 -8.96 -28.19 -1.03
N LEU A 401 -7.86 -28.24 -1.76
CA LEU A 401 -6.74 -27.33 -1.52
C LEU A 401 -6.93 -26.09 -2.40
N HIS A 402 -7.32 -24.97 -1.79
CA HIS A 402 -7.44 -23.70 -2.49
C HIS A 402 -6.17 -22.88 -2.27
N ALA A 403 -5.45 -22.56 -3.34
CA ALA A 403 -4.40 -21.56 -3.20
C ALA A 403 -4.97 -20.16 -3.34
N TYR A 404 -4.57 -19.27 -2.45
CA TYR A 404 -4.90 -17.85 -2.51
C TYR A 404 -3.61 -17.04 -2.53
N ARG A 405 -3.66 -15.79 -2.99
CA ARG A 405 -2.63 -14.80 -2.65
C ARG A 405 -3.16 -14.04 -1.43
N GLU A 406 -2.35 -13.85 -0.39
CA GLU A 406 -2.79 -13.18 0.82
C GLU A 406 -3.33 -11.77 0.55
N GLY A 407 -4.50 -11.47 1.13
CA GLY A 407 -5.08 -10.13 1.23
C GLY A 407 -5.57 -9.55 -0.10
N ALA A 408 -6.89 -9.50 -0.28
CA ALA A 408 -7.64 -8.94 -1.41
C ALA A 408 -7.81 -9.83 -2.65
N VAL A 409 -9.06 -9.97 -3.09
CA VAL A 409 -9.43 -10.57 -4.38
C VAL A 409 -9.26 -9.50 -5.45
N THR A 410 -8.36 -9.72 -6.39
CA THR A 410 -8.18 -8.85 -7.56
C THR A 410 -9.09 -9.32 -8.69
N ASP A 411 -10.06 -8.49 -9.05
CA ASP A 411 -10.89 -8.70 -10.22
C ASP A 411 -10.25 -7.98 -11.41
N VAL A 412 -9.56 -8.74 -12.26
CA VAL A 412 -8.82 -8.24 -13.43
C VAL A 412 -9.52 -8.71 -14.69
N GLY A 413 -9.95 -7.79 -15.55
CA GLY A 413 -10.73 -8.17 -16.71
C GLY A 413 -10.99 -7.05 -17.72
N CYS A 414 -11.68 -7.43 -18.78
CA CYS A 414 -12.28 -6.51 -19.74
C CYS A 414 -13.78 -6.79 -19.89
N ASP A 415 -14.55 -5.71 -20.05
CA ASP A 415 -15.97 -5.73 -20.38
C ASP A 415 -16.18 -4.94 -21.67
N GLU A 416 -17.08 -5.41 -22.53
CA GLU A 416 -17.46 -4.73 -23.75
C GLU A 416 -18.96 -4.48 -23.80
N THR A 417 -19.33 -3.22 -24.03
CA THR A 417 -20.70 -2.83 -24.38
C THR A 417 -20.80 -2.56 -25.89
N PRO A 418 -22.00 -2.31 -26.44
CA PRO A 418 -22.15 -1.91 -27.84
C PRO A 418 -21.39 -0.63 -28.21
N SER A 419 -21.19 0.28 -27.24
CA SER A 419 -20.60 1.61 -27.46
C SER A 419 -19.18 1.80 -26.93
N GLU A 420 -18.75 1.00 -25.95
CA GLU A 420 -17.44 1.18 -25.28
C GLU A 420 -16.81 -0.14 -24.83
N VAL A 421 -15.50 -0.11 -24.64
CA VAL A 421 -14.69 -1.17 -24.01
C VAL A 421 -14.15 -0.66 -22.69
N ARG A 422 -14.14 -1.53 -21.68
CA ARG A 422 -13.70 -1.24 -20.31
C ARG A 422 -12.61 -2.24 -19.92
N VAL A 423 -11.52 -1.76 -19.35
CA VAL A 423 -10.42 -2.58 -18.82
C VAL A 423 -10.22 -2.21 -17.36
N PHE A 424 -10.14 -3.19 -16.48
CA PHE A 424 -10.08 -2.94 -15.03
C PHE A 424 -9.25 -3.97 -14.26
N CYS A 425 -8.76 -3.56 -13.09
CA CYS A 425 -8.12 -4.37 -12.05
C CYS A 425 -8.57 -3.88 -10.67
N ASN A 426 -9.78 -4.24 -10.29
CA ASN A 426 -10.40 -3.82 -9.04
C ASN A 426 -9.93 -4.70 -7.88
N VAL A 427 -9.77 -4.10 -6.72
CA VAL A 427 -9.33 -4.81 -5.51
C VAL A 427 -10.52 -4.91 -4.55
N ARG A 428 -10.95 -6.12 -4.24
CA ARG A 428 -12.09 -6.42 -3.35
C ARG A 428 -11.60 -7.07 -2.07
N ASN A 429 -12.07 -6.60 -0.92
CA ASN A 429 -11.75 -7.24 0.37
C ASN A 429 -12.62 -8.50 0.53
N GLY A 430 -12.00 -9.65 0.77
CA GLY A 430 -12.71 -10.95 0.83
C GLY A 430 -13.59 -11.14 2.07
N THR A 431 -13.55 -10.22 3.03
CA THR A 431 -14.23 -10.33 4.33
C THR A 431 -15.07 -9.12 4.74
N ALA A 432 -15.22 -8.09 3.91
CA ALA A 432 -15.97 -6.89 4.29
C ALA A 432 -17.40 -6.90 3.71
N THR A 433 -18.39 -6.82 4.60
CA THR A 433 -19.75 -6.39 4.28
C THR A 433 -19.75 -4.96 3.71
N PRO A 434 -20.77 -4.57 2.92
CA PRO A 434 -20.75 -3.32 2.14
C PRO A 434 -20.79 -2.01 2.95
N ASP A 435 -20.80 -2.06 4.28
CA ASP A 435 -20.85 -0.89 5.14
C ASP A 435 -19.84 -1.05 6.28
N GLY A 436 -18.80 -0.21 6.30
CA GLY A 436 -17.79 -0.24 7.37
C GLY A 436 -16.43 0.38 7.02
N GLY A 437 -16.43 1.71 6.87
CA GLY A 437 -15.46 2.69 7.44
C GLY A 437 -13.97 2.40 7.69
N ASP A 438 -13.31 1.38 7.14
CA ASP A 438 -11.88 1.18 7.39
C ASP A 438 -11.02 2.00 6.43
N GLY A 439 -10.40 3.06 6.94
CA GLY A 439 -9.58 4.00 6.17
C GLY A 439 -8.25 3.43 5.64
N HIS A 440 -7.98 2.13 5.83
CA HIS A 440 -6.74 1.45 5.45
C HIS A 440 -6.79 0.73 4.11
N PHE A 441 -7.94 0.69 3.43
CA PHE A 441 -8.10 -0.05 2.17
C PHE A 441 -8.66 0.86 1.05
N ARG A 442 -7.84 1.81 0.59
CA ARG A 442 -8.15 2.74 -0.52
C ARG A 442 -7.10 2.64 -1.63
N SER A 443 -7.50 2.78 -2.89
CA SER A 443 -6.52 2.91 -3.99
C SER A 443 -5.72 4.20 -3.81
N LYS A 444 -4.40 4.06 -3.71
CA LYS A 444 -3.41 5.14 -3.70
C LYS A 444 -3.17 5.65 -5.11
N TYR A 445 -3.03 4.76 -6.09
CA TYR A 445 -3.00 5.11 -7.51
C TYR A 445 -3.43 3.96 -8.42
N CYS A 446 -4.03 4.32 -9.55
CA CYS A 446 -4.42 3.41 -10.63
C CYS A 446 -3.64 3.74 -11.91
N ARG A 447 -2.94 2.75 -12.47
CA ARG A 447 -2.13 2.88 -13.69
C ARG A 447 -2.49 1.81 -14.70
N LEU A 448 -2.80 2.22 -15.91
CA LEU A 448 -3.00 1.32 -17.04
C LEU A 448 -2.02 1.63 -18.17
N THR A 449 -1.31 0.62 -18.64
CA THR A 449 -0.34 0.74 -19.74
C THR A 449 -0.94 0.17 -21.02
N LEU A 450 -0.92 0.97 -22.08
CA LEU A 450 -1.44 0.59 -23.40
C LEU A 450 -0.59 -0.53 -24.04
N PRO A 451 -1.19 -1.39 -24.89
CA PRO A 451 -0.52 -2.53 -25.51
C PRO A 451 0.69 -2.27 -26.41
N ARG A 452 0.75 -1.14 -27.11
CA ARG A 452 1.74 -0.91 -28.19
C ARG A 452 2.77 0.16 -27.86
N ASP A 453 2.32 1.32 -27.42
CA ASP A 453 3.19 2.49 -27.25
C ASP A 453 3.74 2.61 -25.82
N ALA A 454 3.47 1.62 -24.96
CA ALA A 454 3.74 1.62 -23.52
C ALA A 454 3.26 2.90 -22.79
N LYS A 455 2.30 3.63 -23.39
CA LYS A 455 1.76 4.85 -22.81
C LYS A 455 1.03 4.51 -21.52
N ILE A 456 1.38 5.21 -20.45
CA ILE A 456 0.79 5.02 -19.12
C ILE A 456 -0.36 6.01 -18.93
N LEU A 457 -1.51 5.49 -18.53
CA LEU A 457 -2.67 6.26 -18.09
C LEU A 457 -2.73 6.20 -16.56
N SER A 458 -2.48 7.32 -15.90
CA SER A 458 -2.70 7.48 -14.46
C SER A 458 -4.12 7.99 -14.24
N LEU A 459 -5.03 7.10 -13.85
CA LEU A 459 -6.45 7.40 -13.75
C LEU A 459 -6.88 7.63 -12.30
N ALA A 460 -7.85 8.51 -12.12
CA ALA A 460 -8.52 8.77 -10.84
C ALA A 460 -9.94 9.24 -11.12
N TYR A 461 -10.82 9.20 -10.12
CA TYR A 461 -12.18 9.71 -10.24
C TYR A 461 -12.18 11.16 -10.74
N GLY A 462 -12.87 11.42 -11.85
CA GLY A 462 -12.91 12.74 -12.51
C GLY A 462 -11.67 13.12 -13.34
N ARG A 463 -10.66 12.25 -13.46
CA ARG A 463 -9.49 12.42 -14.33
C ARG A 463 -9.54 11.47 -15.52
N GLY A 464 -9.64 12.04 -16.71
CA GLY A 464 -9.58 11.33 -17.98
C GLY A 464 -8.98 12.20 -19.06
N THR A 465 -8.83 11.62 -20.25
CA THR A 465 -8.51 12.34 -21.49
C THR A 465 -9.76 12.41 -22.35
N THR A 466 -9.69 13.09 -23.50
CA THR A 466 -10.78 13.08 -24.48
C THR A 466 -11.11 11.69 -25.03
N ARG A 467 -10.19 10.71 -24.92
CA ARG A 467 -10.37 9.34 -25.41
C ARG A 467 -10.58 8.29 -24.32
N TYR A 468 -9.98 8.49 -23.14
CA TYR A 468 -9.95 7.51 -22.05
C TYR A 468 -10.56 8.11 -20.79
N SER A 469 -11.64 7.53 -20.28
CA SER A 469 -12.29 7.93 -19.04
C SER A 469 -12.01 6.93 -17.92
N TYR A 470 -11.97 7.41 -16.67
CA TYR A 470 -11.89 6.52 -15.51
C TYR A 470 -13.18 5.68 -15.40
N TYR A 471 -13.02 4.39 -15.10
CA TYR A 471 -14.10 3.44 -14.87
C TYR A 471 -14.00 2.89 -13.43
N GLY A 472 -14.99 3.23 -12.60
CA GLY A 472 -15.05 2.84 -11.20
C GLY A 472 -16.13 3.60 -10.43
N ALA A 473 -16.76 2.96 -9.46
CA ALA A 473 -17.80 3.54 -8.60
C ALA A 473 -17.28 3.90 -7.19
N THR A 474 -16.16 3.30 -6.79
CA THR A 474 -15.58 3.42 -5.44
C THR A 474 -14.11 3.80 -5.50
N TYR A 475 -13.55 4.24 -4.38
CA TYR A 475 -12.11 4.53 -4.24
C TYR A 475 -11.20 3.30 -4.39
N ASN A 476 -11.76 2.09 -4.54
CA ASN A 476 -11.01 0.84 -4.73
C ASN A 476 -11.02 0.34 -6.17
N ASP A 477 -11.79 1.01 -7.03
CA ASP A 477 -11.88 0.64 -8.43
C ASP A 477 -10.71 1.25 -9.21
N CYS A 478 -10.14 0.45 -10.10
CA CYS A 478 -9.11 0.87 -11.03
C CYS A 478 -9.46 0.36 -12.41
N GLY A 479 -9.92 1.26 -13.27
CA GLY A 479 -10.28 0.91 -14.64
C GLY A 479 -10.34 2.10 -15.57
N VAL A 480 -10.37 1.78 -16.86
CA VAL A 480 -10.50 2.73 -17.96
C VAL A 480 -11.66 2.31 -18.86
N SER A 481 -12.46 3.28 -19.32
CA SER A 481 -13.40 3.09 -20.43
C SER A 481 -13.00 3.93 -21.65
N PHE A 482 -13.26 3.39 -22.84
CA PHE A 482 -13.02 4.07 -24.12
C PHE A 482 -14.01 3.61 -25.20
N ALA A 483 -14.45 4.55 -26.03
CA ALA A 483 -15.53 4.32 -27.01
C ALA A 483 -15.09 3.47 -28.22
N LYS A 484 -15.98 2.62 -28.74
CA LYS A 484 -15.79 1.95 -30.04
C LYS A 484 -15.94 2.95 -31.19
N PRO A 485 -15.25 2.77 -32.34
CA PRO A 485 -14.38 1.65 -32.69
C PRO A 485 -13.00 1.70 -31.99
N LEU A 486 -12.35 0.52 -31.87
CA LEU A 486 -11.03 0.37 -31.28
C LEU A 486 -9.94 0.95 -32.18
N ARG A 487 -9.00 1.71 -31.60
CA ARG A 487 -7.77 2.14 -32.27
C ARG A 487 -6.74 1.00 -32.27
N GLY A 488 -5.85 0.98 -33.25
CA GLY A 488 -4.79 -0.04 -33.32
C GLY A 488 -3.90 -0.11 -32.08
N SER A 489 -3.69 1.02 -31.38
CA SER A 489 -2.95 1.10 -30.11
C SER A 489 -3.71 0.58 -28.89
N GLU A 490 -5.03 0.38 -28.99
CA GLU A 490 -5.91 -0.14 -27.92
C GLU A 490 -6.07 -1.66 -28.00
N ILE A 491 -5.68 -2.27 -29.14
CA ILE A 491 -5.78 -3.71 -29.39
C ILE A 491 -4.48 -4.40 -28.95
N GLY A 492 -4.59 -5.34 -28.00
CA GLY A 492 -3.49 -6.13 -27.47
C GLY A 492 -3.55 -6.31 -25.96
N ARG A 493 -2.40 -6.61 -25.35
CA ARG A 493 -2.26 -6.82 -23.89
C ARG A 493 -2.15 -5.49 -23.16
N TRP A 494 -3.13 -5.15 -22.35
CA TRP A 494 -3.08 -4.05 -21.39
C TRP A 494 -2.43 -4.53 -20.10
N LYS A 495 -1.63 -3.69 -19.45
CA LYS A 495 -1.14 -3.91 -18.08
C LYS A 495 -1.94 -3.01 -17.14
N CYS A 496 -2.55 -3.57 -16.10
CA CYS A 496 -3.31 -2.82 -15.11
C CYS A 496 -2.66 -2.98 -13.72
N MET A 497 -2.50 -1.86 -13.03
CA MET A 497 -1.88 -1.77 -11.70
C MET A 497 -2.69 -0.87 -10.78
N ASN A 498 -3.05 -1.39 -9.62
CA ASN A 498 -3.81 -0.72 -8.57
C ASN A 498 -3.00 -0.81 -7.27
N ALA A 499 -2.36 0.30 -6.90
CA ALA A 499 -1.64 0.38 -5.64
C ALA A 499 -2.58 0.83 -4.53
N MET A 500 -2.56 0.14 -3.41
CA MET A 500 -3.39 0.43 -2.25
C MET A 500 -2.67 1.36 -1.26
N SER A 501 -3.42 1.86 -0.28
CA SER A 501 -2.93 2.79 0.77
C SER A 501 -1.85 2.20 1.68
N ASP A 502 -1.72 0.87 1.70
CA ASP A 502 -0.67 0.13 2.42
C ASP A 502 0.55 -0.20 1.54
N ASP A 503 0.68 0.48 0.40
CA ASP A 503 1.75 0.34 -0.59
C ASP A 503 1.81 -1.01 -1.33
N ARG A 504 0.85 -1.92 -1.09
CA ARG A 504 0.73 -3.14 -1.89
C ARG A 504 0.16 -2.84 -3.27
N VAL A 505 0.70 -3.49 -4.30
CA VAL A 505 0.29 -3.30 -5.70
C VAL A 505 -0.38 -4.56 -6.23
N TYR A 506 -1.58 -4.39 -6.78
CA TYR A 506 -2.43 -5.43 -7.30
C TYR A 506 -2.74 -5.22 -8.79
N GLY A 507 -3.02 -6.29 -9.53
CA GLY A 507 -3.35 -6.20 -10.95
C GLY A 507 -2.69 -7.30 -11.78
N GLY A 508 -2.63 -7.09 -13.09
CA GLY A 508 -2.19 -8.10 -14.06
C GLY A 508 -2.33 -7.63 -15.50
N PHE A 509 -2.39 -8.59 -16.43
CA PHE A 509 -2.54 -8.31 -17.86
C PHE A 509 -3.94 -8.66 -18.36
N VAL A 510 -4.48 -7.84 -19.26
CA VAL A 510 -5.80 -8.03 -19.88
C VAL A 510 -5.64 -7.97 -21.40
N VAL A 511 -6.14 -8.97 -22.13
CA VAL A 511 -6.11 -8.98 -23.59
C VAL A 511 -7.39 -8.35 -24.14
N VAL A 512 -7.25 -7.29 -24.94
CA VAL A 512 -8.37 -6.67 -25.68
C VAL A 512 -8.20 -6.98 -27.17
N VAL A 513 -9.12 -7.76 -27.74
CA VAL A 513 -9.15 -8.12 -29.16
C VAL A 513 -10.56 -8.04 -29.73
N PRO A 514 -10.74 -7.62 -30.99
CA PRO A 514 -12.03 -7.71 -31.66
C PRO A 514 -12.48 -9.16 -31.80
N PRO A 515 -13.80 -9.44 -31.75
CA PRO A 515 -14.35 -10.80 -31.69
C PRO A 515 -13.96 -11.74 -32.85
N ASN A 516 -13.43 -11.22 -33.98
CA ASN A 516 -13.09 -12.01 -35.17
C ASN A 516 -11.63 -11.87 -35.66
N ASN A 517 -10.69 -11.33 -34.86
CA ASN A 517 -9.31 -11.19 -35.35
C ASN A 517 -8.22 -11.19 -34.26
N THR A 518 -7.48 -12.29 -34.12
CA THR A 518 -6.28 -12.40 -33.27
C THR A 518 -5.01 -11.87 -33.94
N LYS A 519 -5.03 -11.51 -35.25
CA LYS A 519 -3.85 -11.05 -36.00
C LYS A 519 -3.29 -9.68 -35.57
N GLY A 520 -3.87 -9.07 -34.53
CA GLY A 520 -3.51 -7.74 -34.03
C GLY A 520 -2.72 -7.72 -32.72
N ILE A 521 -2.46 -8.85 -32.06
CA ILE A 521 -1.70 -8.86 -30.81
C ILE A 521 -0.19 -8.83 -31.14
N PRO A 522 0.60 -7.86 -30.63
CA PRO A 522 2.04 -7.86 -30.78
C PRO A 522 2.67 -9.16 -30.22
N PRO A 523 3.72 -9.70 -30.87
CA PRO A 523 4.47 -10.82 -30.32
C PRO A 523 5.09 -10.42 -28.97
N LEU A 524 5.22 -11.38 -28.07
CA LEU A 524 5.91 -11.15 -26.80
C LEU A 524 7.41 -10.97 -27.06
N THR A 525 8.00 -9.93 -26.50
CA THR A 525 9.43 -9.65 -26.56
C THR A 525 9.92 -9.30 -25.16
N VAL A 526 11.11 -9.78 -24.82
CA VAL A 526 11.78 -9.43 -23.56
C VAL A 526 12.45 -8.08 -23.75
N THR A 527 12.14 -7.15 -22.84
CA THR A 527 12.80 -5.86 -22.73
C THR A 527 13.84 -5.95 -21.63
N THR A 528 15.10 -5.73 -21.96
CA THR A 528 16.21 -5.72 -21.00
C THR A 528 16.65 -4.30 -20.64
N GLY A 529 17.23 -4.15 -19.45
CA GLY A 529 17.91 -2.93 -19.03
C GLY A 529 19.08 -2.57 -19.96
N ARG A 530 19.53 -1.32 -19.88
CA ARG A 530 20.72 -0.88 -20.62
C ARG A 530 21.98 -1.51 -20.02
N SER A 531 23.02 -1.69 -20.82
CA SER A 531 24.33 -2.11 -20.30
C SER A 531 24.86 -1.09 -19.28
N VAL A 532 25.40 -1.59 -18.17
CA VAL A 532 25.82 -0.77 -17.04
C VAL A 532 27.30 -0.97 -16.71
N MET A 533 27.97 0.13 -16.38
CA MET A 533 29.29 0.12 -15.75
C MET A 533 29.11 0.44 -14.28
N VAL A 534 29.69 -0.36 -13.38
CA VAL A 534 29.52 -0.23 -11.92
C VAL A 534 30.87 -0.36 -11.20
N PRO A 535 31.13 0.40 -10.12
CA PRO A 535 32.37 0.24 -9.36
C PRO A 535 32.34 -1.06 -8.54
N LYS A 536 33.51 -1.64 -8.30
CA LYS A 536 33.66 -2.78 -7.38
C LYS A 536 33.11 -2.44 -6.00
N GLY A 537 32.32 -3.33 -5.42
CA GLY A 537 31.65 -3.17 -4.13
C GLY A 537 30.26 -2.50 -4.21
N ASN A 538 29.91 -1.85 -5.32
CA ASN A 538 28.59 -1.23 -5.47
C ASN A 538 27.52 -2.26 -5.87
N THR A 539 26.27 -1.79 -5.91
CA THR A 539 25.12 -2.59 -6.36
C THR A 539 24.76 -2.23 -7.81
N PHE A 540 24.51 -3.22 -8.65
CA PHE A 540 23.95 -3.03 -9.99
C PHE A 540 22.64 -3.79 -10.17
N HIS A 541 21.88 -3.44 -11.20
CA HIS A 541 20.55 -3.98 -11.44
C HIS A 541 20.51 -4.76 -12.75
N VAL A 542 20.01 -6.00 -12.69
CA VAL A 542 19.64 -6.79 -13.86
C VAL A 542 18.14 -6.73 -14.02
N GLU A 543 17.69 -6.02 -15.05
CA GLU A 543 16.28 -5.68 -15.26
C GLU A 543 15.76 -6.35 -16.53
N CYS A 544 14.85 -7.30 -16.38
CA CYS A 544 14.15 -7.89 -17.51
C CYS A 544 12.65 -7.81 -17.33
N SER A 545 11.96 -7.41 -18.40
CA SER A 545 10.52 -7.25 -18.41
C SER A 545 9.90 -7.88 -19.64
N VAL A 546 8.70 -8.42 -19.51
CA VAL A 546 7.87 -8.82 -20.63
C VAL A 546 6.42 -8.45 -20.38
N HIS A 547 5.68 -8.21 -21.46
CA HIS A 547 4.30 -7.74 -21.40
C HIS A 547 3.29 -8.90 -21.21
N SER A 548 3.57 -9.77 -20.23
CA SER A 548 2.77 -10.95 -19.85
C SER A 548 3.08 -11.37 -18.41
N GLU A 549 2.18 -12.15 -17.78
CA GLU A 549 2.43 -12.73 -16.45
C GLU A 549 3.59 -13.73 -16.50
N ILE A 550 4.56 -13.54 -15.61
CA ILE A 550 5.68 -14.47 -15.38
C ILE A 550 5.29 -15.39 -14.21
N GLU A 551 5.47 -16.69 -14.39
CA GLU A 551 5.30 -17.69 -13.33
C GLU A 551 6.58 -17.81 -12.50
N TYR A 552 7.73 -17.86 -13.17
CA TYR A 552 9.04 -17.92 -12.52
C TYR A 552 10.09 -17.22 -13.40
N CYS A 553 11.18 -16.75 -12.79
CA CYS A 553 12.34 -16.29 -13.53
C CYS A 553 13.64 -16.66 -12.84
N TRP A 554 14.71 -16.72 -13.63
CA TRP A 554 16.06 -16.97 -13.16
C TRP A 554 17.08 -16.18 -13.99
N LEU A 555 18.22 -15.88 -13.39
CA LEU A 555 19.33 -15.19 -14.04
C LEU A 555 20.47 -16.16 -14.29
N ARG A 556 21.23 -15.96 -15.35
CA ARG A 556 22.50 -16.63 -15.59
C ARG A 556 23.62 -15.63 -15.45
N HIS A 557 24.47 -15.86 -14.46
CA HIS A 557 25.71 -15.12 -14.26
C HIS A 557 26.68 -15.40 -15.43
N PRO A 558 27.57 -14.46 -15.82
CA PRO A 558 28.55 -14.65 -16.90
C PRO A 558 29.42 -15.92 -16.77
N ASN A 559 29.79 -16.28 -15.54
CA ASN A 559 30.47 -17.56 -15.22
C ASN A 559 29.64 -18.84 -15.50
N GLY A 560 28.40 -18.72 -15.95
CA GLY A 560 27.51 -19.82 -16.30
C GLY A 560 26.52 -20.25 -15.20
N THR A 561 26.64 -19.73 -13.97
CA THR A 561 25.80 -20.11 -12.82
C THR A 561 24.35 -19.62 -13.01
N ALA A 562 23.38 -20.51 -12.81
CA ALA A 562 21.97 -20.16 -12.77
C ALA A 562 21.53 -19.75 -11.36
N ILE A 563 20.89 -18.60 -11.24
CA ILE A 563 20.45 -17.96 -10.01
C ILE A 563 18.92 -17.87 -10.04
N PRO A 564 18.20 -18.70 -9.28
CA PRO A 564 16.75 -18.59 -9.19
C PRO A 564 16.35 -17.31 -8.47
N VAL A 565 15.36 -16.59 -9.00
CA VAL A 565 14.88 -15.34 -8.39
C VAL A 565 13.72 -15.65 -7.46
N THR A 566 13.83 -15.18 -6.21
CA THR A 566 12.78 -15.31 -5.19
C THR A 566 12.20 -13.94 -4.87
N VAL A 567 10.88 -13.81 -4.89
CA VAL A 567 10.18 -12.58 -4.52
C VAL A 567 9.89 -12.62 -3.02
N PRO A 568 10.30 -11.61 -2.23
CA PRO A 568 9.99 -11.55 -0.81
C PRO A 568 8.48 -11.43 -0.56
N ASP A 569 7.96 -12.13 0.45
CA ASP A 569 6.58 -11.97 0.88
C ASP A 569 6.34 -10.55 1.44
N SER A 570 5.33 -9.87 0.90
CA SER A 570 4.95 -8.48 1.24
C SER A 570 4.51 -8.27 2.70
N THR A 571 4.42 -9.33 3.50
CA THR A 571 4.20 -9.28 4.96
C THR A 571 5.48 -9.02 5.77
N ALA A 572 6.65 -9.05 5.12
CA ALA A 572 7.95 -8.83 5.76
C ALA A 572 8.51 -7.40 5.57
N ALA A 573 7.67 -6.41 5.24
CA ALA A 573 8.07 -5.01 5.07
C ALA A 573 8.48 -4.29 6.39
N GLY A 574 8.75 -5.03 7.46
CA GLY A 574 9.12 -4.52 8.77
C GLY A 574 10.38 -5.14 9.38
N ASP A 575 11.12 -6.01 8.68
CA ASP A 575 12.39 -6.54 9.18
C ASP A 575 13.60 -6.03 8.36
N PRO A 576 14.28 -4.97 8.81
CA PRO A 576 15.53 -4.51 8.22
C PRO A 576 16.68 -5.53 8.34
N LYS A 577 16.46 -6.70 8.99
CA LYS A 577 17.47 -7.71 9.28
C LYS A 577 17.40 -9.00 8.46
N ARG A 578 16.71 -9.06 7.32
CA ARG A 578 17.14 -9.97 6.23
C ARG A 578 18.32 -9.35 5.45
N VAL A 579 19.36 -9.00 6.20
CA VAL A 579 20.71 -8.73 5.72
C VAL A 579 21.33 -10.10 5.45
N GLY A 580 21.61 -10.45 4.19
CA GLY A 580 22.38 -11.67 3.93
C GLY A 580 22.42 -12.21 2.50
N THR A 581 21.53 -11.79 1.59
CA THR A 581 21.59 -12.30 0.20
C THR A 581 22.10 -11.22 -0.75
N ARG A 582 23.20 -11.53 -1.45
CA ARG A 582 23.81 -10.73 -2.52
C ARG A 582 22.81 -10.33 -3.62
N TYR A 583 21.80 -11.19 -3.85
CA TYR A 583 20.73 -10.99 -4.81
C TYR A 583 19.46 -10.54 -4.09
N ARG A 584 18.88 -9.42 -4.52
CA ARG A 584 17.67 -8.83 -3.94
C ARG A 584 16.67 -8.51 -5.06
N TYR A 585 15.46 -9.04 -4.97
CA TYR A 585 14.40 -8.69 -5.92
C TYR A 585 13.98 -7.22 -5.77
N THR A 586 13.87 -6.51 -6.88
CA THR A 586 13.53 -5.07 -6.94
C THR A 586 12.35 -4.77 -7.86
N GLY A 587 11.79 -5.79 -8.53
CA GLY A 587 10.66 -5.62 -9.43
C GLY A 587 9.35 -5.38 -8.68
N GLU A 588 8.32 -4.89 -9.40
CA GLU A 588 6.97 -4.70 -8.85
C GLU A 588 6.21 -6.03 -8.69
N GLY A 589 6.72 -7.12 -9.27
CA GLY A 589 6.18 -8.47 -9.15
C GLY A 589 6.20 -9.26 -10.46
N LEU A 590 6.31 -10.59 -10.35
CA LEU A 590 6.29 -11.49 -11.52
C LEU A 590 4.95 -11.43 -12.29
N SER A 591 3.83 -11.22 -11.59
CA SER A 591 2.52 -11.01 -12.23
C SER A 591 2.41 -9.72 -13.04
N PHE A 592 3.35 -8.79 -12.86
CA PHE A 592 3.46 -7.57 -13.66
C PHE A 592 4.51 -7.68 -14.77
N GLY A 593 5.00 -8.90 -15.00
CA GLY A 593 5.95 -9.20 -16.06
C GLY A 593 7.35 -8.65 -15.79
N GLN A 594 7.74 -8.46 -14.53
CA GLN A 594 9.05 -7.91 -14.16
C GLN A 594 9.88 -8.91 -13.37
N CYS A 595 11.08 -9.17 -13.86
CA CYS A 595 12.13 -9.90 -13.18
C CYS A 595 13.32 -8.94 -13.01
N HIS A 596 13.27 -8.11 -11.97
CA HIS A 596 14.34 -7.15 -11.66
C HIS A 596 15.03 -7.57 -10.38
N VAL A 597 16.35 -7.62 -10.43
CA VAL A 597 17.18 -8.05 -9.31
C VAL A 597 18.33 -7.06 -9.14
N ALA A 598 18.52 -6.57 -7.93
CA ALA A 598 19.73 -5.88 -7.51
C ALA A 598 20.78 -6.90 -7.04
N ILE A 599 21.99 -6.77 -7.55
CA ILE A 599 23.15 -7.58 -7.20
C ILE A 599 24.12 -6.69 -6.45
N GLY A 600 24.28 -6.95 -5.15
CA GLY A 600 25.19 -6.23 -4.26
C GLY A 600 26.63 -6.76 -4.35
N ASP A 601 27.56 -5.99 -3.79
CA ASP A 601 28.99 -6.33 -3.72
C ASP A 601 29.56 -6.73 -5.10
N ALA A 602 29.45 -5.84 -6.09
CA ALA A 602 29.94 -6.09 -7.44
C ALA A 602 31.43 -6.44 -7.43
N SER A 603 31.80 -7.48 -8.18
CA SER A 603 33.18 -7.95 -8.35
C SER A 603 33.53 -8.04 -9.84
N THR A 604 34.82 -8.04 -10.17
CA THR A 604 35.27 -8.18 -11.56
C THR A 604 34.84 -9.49 -12.21
N LEU A 605 34.47 -10.51 -11.43
CA LEU A 605 33.90 -11.77 -11.92
C LEU A 605 32.46 -11.63 -12.45
N ASP A 606 31.74 -10.58 -12.04
CA ASP A 606 30.38 -10.31 -12.51
C ASP A 606 30.36 -9.59 -13.87
N THR A 607 31.54 -9.23 -14.40
CA THR A 607 31.68 -8.62 -15.72
C THR A 607 31.32 -9.63 -16.82
N GLY A 608 30.46 -9.22 -17.74
CA GLY A 608 30.07 -9.99 -18.92
C GLY A 608 28.56 -9.95 -19.19
N PRO A 609 28.09 -10.81 -20.12
CA PRO A 609 26.69 -10.88 -20.48
C PRO A 609 25.88 -11.62 -19.41
N TRP A 610 24.95 -10.91 -18.79
CA TRP A 610 23.93 -11.47 -17.90
C TRP A 610 22.70 -11.85 -18.70
N LEU A 611 22.27 -13.10 -18.59
CA LEU A 611 21.04 -13.58 -19.22
C LEU A 611 19.92 -13.66 -18.18
N CYS A 612 18.73 -13.24 -18.57
CA CYS A 612 17.50 -13.46 -17.81
C CYS A 612 16.58 -14.39 -18.58
N ALA A 613 16.04 -15.38 -17.88
CA ALA A 613 15.08 -16.33 -18.41
C ALA A 613 13.74 -16.16 -17.70
N LEU A 614 12.68 -15.97 -18.47
CA LEU A 614 11.34 -15.67 -18.00
C LEU A 614 10.40 -16.79 -18.42
N GLY A 615 9.89 -17.57 -17.46
CA GLY A 615 8.84 -18.57 -17.68
C GLY A 615 7.47 -17.92 -17.58
N LEU A 616 6.68 -17.97 -18.66
CA LEU A 616 5.35 -17.36 -18.70
C LEU A 616 4.30 -18.30 -18.10
N ARG A 617 3.26 -17.72 -17.48
CA ARG A 617 2.18 -18.51 -16.88
C ARG A 617 1.24 -19.15 -17.91
N ASP A 618 0.96 -18.43 -18.99
CA ASP A 618 0.02 -18.86 -20.05
C ASP A 618 0.73 -19.48 -21.27
N ASP A 619 2.06 -19.48 -21.30
CA ASP A 619 2.87 -20.06 -22.38
C ASP A 619 4.01 -20.88 -21.75
N ARG A 620 4.07 -22.17 -22.06
CA ARG A 620 5.05 -23.10 -21.48
C ARG A 620 6.50 -22.85 -21.95
N ARG A 621 6.74 -21.83 -22.77
CA ARG A 621 8.06 -21.47 -23.28
C ARG A 621 8.71 -20.42 -22.41
N GLU A 622 10.01 -20.58 -22.17
CA GLU A 622 10.84 -19.52 -21.61
C GLU A 622 11.21 -18.51 -22.69
N MET A 623 11.28 -17.25 -22.30
CA MET A 623 11.86 -16.19 -23.11
C MET A 623 13.12 -15.66 -22.46
N TYR A 624 14.05 -15.20 -23.29
CA TYR A 624 15.38 -14.80 -22.84
C TYR A 624 15.66 -13.35 -23.19
N GLY A 625 16.40 -12.68 -22.32
CA GLY A 625 17.01 -11.38 -22.57
C GLY A 625 18.45 -11.38 -22.07
N THR A 626 19.31 -10.58 -22.71
CA THR A 626 20.71 -10.43 -22.30
C THR A 626 21.03 -8.94 -22.10
N MET A 627 21.83 -8.63 -21.08
CA MET A 627 22.42 -7.31 -20.88
C MET A 627 23.88 -7.44 -20.46
N ASP A 628 24.72 -6.48 -20.84
CA ASP A 628 26.14 -6.50 -20.47
C ASP A 628 26.39 -5.68 -19.20
N VAL A 629 27.16 -6.25 -18.29
CA VAL A 629 27.62 -5.59 -17.07
C VAL A 629 29.12 -5.51 -17.10
N THR A 630 29.67 -4.35 -16.76
CA THR A 630 31.12 -4.17 -16.60
C THR A 630 31.40 -3.63 -15.21
N VAL A 631 32.14 -4.40 -14.41
CA VAL A 631 32.57 -3.99 -13.07
C VAL A 631 33.98 -3.45 -13.15
N SER A 632 34.16 -2.17 -12.82
CA SER A 632 35.46 -1.50 -12.79
C SER A 632 36.02 -1.43 -11.37
N GLU A 633 37.30 -1.68 -11.19
CA GLU A 633 38.00 -1.42 -9.92
C GLU A 633 38.23 0.08 -9.67
N SER A 634 38.05 0.90 -10.71
CA SER A 634 38.19 2.35 -10.68
C SER A 634 36.83 3.04 -10.91
N VAL A 635 36.72 4.30 -10.48
CA VAL A 635 35.55 5.15 -10.73
C VAL A 635 35.41 5.58 -12.21
N ILE A 636 36.37 5.18 -13.04
CA ILE A 636 36.32 5.29 -14.50
C ILE A 636 36.63 3.96 -15.16
N ALA A 637 36.16 3.77 -16.39
CA ALA A 637 36.45 2.59 -17.20
C ALA A 637 36.77 2.99 -18.63
N ALA A 638 37.68 2.25 -19.26
CA ALA A 638 37.91 2.35 -20.69
C ALA A 638 36.62 1.97 -21.43
N ARG A 639 36.22 2.76 -22.43
CA ARG A 639 35.04 2.45 -23.26
C ARG A 639 35.21 1.11 -23.98
N GLN A 640 36.45 0.83 -24.38
CA GLN A 640 36.92 -0.44 -24.93
C GLN A 640 38.36 -0.62 -24.44
N GLU A 641 38.69 -1.79 -23.87
CA GLU A 641 40.04 -2.06 -23.32
C GLU A 641 41.08 -2.27 -24.43
N GLU A 642 40.68 -2.90 -25.54
CA GLU A 642 41.52 -3.13 -26.71
C GLU A 642 40.82 -2.65 -28.00
N LEU A 643 41.57 -1.94 -28.83
CA LEU A 643 41.14 -1.41 -30.13
C LEU A 643 42.13 -1.83 -31.20
N TYR A 644 41.62 -2.05 -32.42
CA TYR A 644 42.44 -2.34 -33.59
C TYR A 644 42.23 -1.25 -34.63
N ALA A 645 43.33 -0.69 -35.14
CA ALA A 645 43.30 0.28 -36.23
C ALA A 645 44.42 0.00 -37.22
N THR A 646 44.18 0.26 -38.51
CA THR A 646 45.23 0.24 -39.53
C THR A 646 45.84 1.62 -39.70
N GLU A 647 47.09 1.68 -40.13
CA GLU A 647 47.77 2.94 -40.40
C GLU A 647 46.96 3.82 -41.37
N GLY A 648 46.88 5.11 -41.09
CA GLY A 648 46.11 6.09 -41.86
C GLY A 648 44.62 6.16 -41.56
N THR A 649 44.06 5.30 -40.71
CA THR A 649 42.64 5.35 -40.32
C THR A 649 42.37 6.27 -39.13
N GLN A 650 41.12 6.65 -38.93
CA GLN A 650 40.68 7.40 -37.75
C GLN A 650 40.20 6.41 -36.67
N VAL A 651 40.64 6.59 -35.43
CA VAL A 651 40.20 5.77 -34.28
C VAL A 651 39.72 6.68 -33.15
N THR A 652 38.72 6.23 -32.39
CA THR A 652 38.26 6.93 -31.18
C THR A 652 38.63 6.13 -29.94
N LEU A 653 39.47 6.72 -29.13
CA LEU A 653 39.85 6.25 -27.80
C LEU A 653 38.95 6.94 -26.77
N GLY A 654 38.71 6.31 -25.62
CA GLY A 654 37.92 6.98 -24.59
C GLY A 654 37.81 6.20 -23.31
N CYS A 655 37.60 6.94 -22.23
CA CYS A 655 37.14 6.42 -20.96
C CYS A 655 35.90 7.20 -20.53
N ASP A 656 34.99 6.52 -19.85
CA ASP A 656 33.77 7.09 -19.33
C ASP A 656 33.77 6.92 -17.80
N THR A 657 33.22 7.91 -17.09
CA THR A 657 33.03 7.80 -15.64
C THR A 657 31.92 6.81 -15.33
N VAL A 658 32.10 6.09 -14.23
CA VAL A 658 31.07 5.20 -13.72
C VAL A 658 29.87 6.03 -13.23
N GLU A 659 28.64 5.56 -13.49
CA GLU A 659 27.39 6.28 -13.20
C GLU A 659 27.25 7.68 -13.84
N LYS A 660 28.08 8.01 -14.84
CA LYS A 660 28.06 9.30 -15.57
C LYS A 660 28.33 10.52 -14.69
N GLN A 661 29.25 10.40 -13.75
CA GLN A 661 29.68 11.51 -12.92
C GLN A 661 30.32 12.65 -13.76
N PRO A 662 30.00 13.92 -13.49
CA PRO A 662 30.58 15.04 -14.24
C PRO A 662 32.12 15.08 -14.11
N ILE A 663 32.79 15.26 -15.24
CA ILE A 663 34.25 15.39 -15.33
C ILE A 663 34.61 16.88 -15.30
N ALA A 664 35.57 17.25 -14.44
CA ALA A 664 36.16 18.58 -14.37
C ALA A 664 37.16 18.83 -15.50
N TYR A 665 38.05 17.87 -15.77
CA TYR A 665 38.91 17.88 -16.96
C TYR A 665 39.27 16.47 -17.40
N CYS A 666 39.61 16.34 -18.68
CA CYS A 666 39.96 15.10 -19.38
C CYS A 666 41.33 15.27 -20.06
N ARG A 667 42.22 14.29 -19.88
CA ARG A 667 43.58 14.29 -20.41
C ARG A 667 43.94 12.92 -20.95
N PHE A 668 44.65 12.88 -22.08
CA PHE A 668 45.21 11.65 -22.62
C PHE A 668 46.73 11.69 -22.57
N LEU A 669 47.35 10.54 -22.29
CA LEU A 669 48.77 10.29 -22.57
C LEU A 669 48.89 9.30 -23.72
N THR A 670 49.73 9.63 -24.71
CA THR A 670 50.12 8.71 -25.77
C THR A 670 50.97 7.54 -25.22
N PRO A 671 51.20 6.47 -25.99
CA PRO A 671 52.12 5.39 -25.60
C PRO A 671 53.56 5.85 -25.32
N ARG A 672 53.95 7.03 -25.80
CA ARG A 672 55.24 7.68 -25.53
C ARG A 672 55.19 8.68 -24.37
N LEU A 673 54.12 8.64 -23.56
CA LEU A 673 53.90 9.48 -22.39
C LEU A 673 53.75 10.98 -22.70
N LEU A 674 53.36 11.35 -23.93
CA LEU A 674 53.02 12.73 -24.26
C LEU A 674 51.59 13.03 -23.81
N GLY A 675 51.43 13.95 -22.86
CA GLY A 675 50.13 14.30 -22.27
C GLY A 675 49.50 15.55 -22.89
N PHE A 676 48.19 15.51 -23.15
CA PHE A 676 47.42 16.69 -23.57
C PHE A 676 45.97 16.64 -23.05
N ALA A 677 45.43 17.82 -22.70
CA ALA A 677 44.05 17.97 -22.27
C ALA A 677 43.12 18.04 -23.49
N VAL A 678 41.92 17.48 -23.35
CA VAL A 678 40.91 17.43 -24.42
C VAL A 678 39.57 17.88 -23.85
N ASP A 679 38.93 18.86 -24.48
CA ASP A 679 37.65 19.39 -24.04
C ASP A 679 36.71 19.69 -25.22
N GLU A 680 35.45 20.01 -24.93
CA GLU A 680 34.41 20.33 -25.93
C GLU A 680 34.63 21.68 -26.65
N LYS A 681 35.44 22.58 -26.08
CA LYS A 681 35.46 24.02 -26.40
C LYS A 681 36.85 24.57 -26.71
N SER A 682 37.84 23.74 -27.03
CA SER A 682 39.22 24.20 -27.09
C SER A 682 39.43 25.19 -28.25
N ASN A 683 39.54 26.47 -27.92
CA ASN A 683 40.09 27.53 -28.80
C ASN A 683 41.63 27.46 -28.91
N ALA A 684 42.28 26.59 -28.15
CA ALA A 684 43.68 26.24 -28.31
C ALA A 684 43.73 24.97 -29.16
N GLN A 685 44.32 25.04 -30.36
CA GLN A 685 44.45 23.88 -31.25
C GLN A 685 45.27 22.79 -30.54
N PRO A 686 44.70 21.61 -30.21
CA PRO A 686 45.52 20.40 -30.16
C PRO A 686 46.23 20.24 -31.51
N PRO A 687 47.32 19.46 -31.60
CA PRO A 687 47.86 19.08 -32.91
C PRO A 687 46.69 18.66 -33.81
N PRO A 688 46.63 19.10 -35.10
CA PRO A 688 45.44 19.01 -35.97
C PRO A 688 44.88 17.59 -36.20
N ARG A 689 45.55 16.60 -35.62
CA ARG A 689 45.31 15.17 -35.61
C ARG A 689 44.41 14.68 -34.46
N TYR A 690 44.28 15.44 -33.38
CA TYR A 690 43.56 15.03 -32.16
C TYR A 690 42.32 15.89 -31.93
N ALA A 691 41.16 15.29 -31.69
CA ALA A 691 39.92 16.01 -31.43
C ALA A 691 39.09 15.35 -30.32
N TYR A 692 38.33 16.15 -29.56
CA TYR A 692 37.39 15.60 -28.58
C TYR A 692 36.29 14.76 -29.26
N SER A 693 35.90 13.65 -28.63
CA SER A 693 34.82 12.78 -29.10
C SER A 693 33.97 12.28 -27.93
N GLY A 694 32.70 12.71 -27.86
CA GLY A 694 31.81 12.31 -26.78
C GLY A 694 30.59 13.22 -26.63
N GLN A 695 29.74 12.91 -25.64
CA GLN A 695 28.57 13.73 -25.29
C GLN A 695 28.91 14.93 -24.41
N GLY A 696 30.16 15.03 -23.95
CA GLY A 696 30.65 16.11 -23.12
C GLY A 696 31.20 15.64 -21.78
N LEU A 697 32.04 16.47 -21.17
CA LEU A 697 32.66 16.22 -19.87
C LEU A 697 31.60 16.20 -18.76
N THR A 698 30.57 17.04 -18.86
CA THR A 698 29.44 17.07 -17.92
C THR A 698 28.57 15.81 -17.98
N ALA A 699 28.55 15.12 -19.12
CA ALA A 699 27.89 13.82 -19.28
C ALA A 699 28.77 12.66 -18.79
N GLY A 700 29.98 12.95 -18.29
CA GLY A 700 30.91 11.95 -17.79
C GLY A 700 31.73 11.25 -18.87
N HIS A 701 31.80 11.81 -20.09
CA HIS A 701 32.50 11.20 -21.23
C HIS A 701 33.85 11.89 -21.49
N CYS A 702 34.95 11.13 -21.51
CA CYS A 702 36.28 11.61 -21.91
C CYS A 702 36.75 10.81 -23.12
N GLY A 703 36.61 11.38 -24.33
CA GLY A 703 37.00 10.70 -25.56
C GLY A 703 37.84 11.55 -26.48
N LEU A 704 38.69 10.85 -27.22
CA LEU A 704 39.71 11.37 -28.11
C LEU A 704 39.61 10.66 -29.45
N SER A 705 39.32 11.41 -30.50
CA SER A 705 39.53 10.96 -31.87
C SER A 705 40.99 11.23 -32.28
N VAL A 706 41.67 10.19 -32.74
CA VAL A 706 42.97 10.26 -33.41
C VAL A 706 42.73 10.11 -34.91
N ASP A 707 43.03 11.15 -35.68
CA ASP A 707 42.97 11.11 -37.14
C ASP A 707 44.29 10.55 -37.71
N ARG A 708 44.20 9.80 -38.80
CA ARG A 708 45.35 9.19 -39.52
C ARG A 708 46.37 8.50 -38.61
N VAL A 709 45.98 7.41 -37.93
CA VAL A 709 46.84 6.60 -37.01
C VAL A 709 48.20 6.25 -37.65
N ASP A 710 49.28 6.32 -36.88
CA ASP A 710 50.66 6.04 -37.29
C ASP A 710 51.33 5.06 -36.33
N ASP A 711 52.57 4.67 -36.66
CA ASP A 711 53.32 3.69 -35.88
C ASP A 711 53.61 4.10 -34.43
N SER A 712 53.58 5.40 -34.11
CA SER A 712 53.80 5.90 -32.76
C SER A 712 52.56 5.87 -31.86
N ASP A 713 51.36 5.68 -32.43
CA ASP A 713 50.12 5.62 -31.67
C ASP A 713 49.79 4.21 -31.16
N TYR A 714 50.42 3.16 -31.68
CA TYR A 714 50.18 1.81 -31.18
C TYR A 714 50.79 1.61 -29.80
N GLY A 715 50.03 0.97 -28.90
CA GLY A 715 50.41 0.73 -27.51
C GLY A 715 49.38 1.27 -26.52
N ASN A 716 49.84 1.47 -25.29
CA ASN A 716 48.99 1.84 -24.15
C ASN A 716 48.72 3.35 -24.12
N TRP A 717 47.49 3.75 -24.41
CA TRP A 717 47.01 5.10 -24.16
C TRP A 717 46.47 5.22 -22.76
N THR A 718 46.85 6.26 -22.02
CA THR A 718 46.26 6.53 -20.69
C THR A 718 45.20 7.60 -20.82
N CYS A 719 43.97 7.28 -20.42
CA CYS A 719 42.87 8.23 -20.27
C CYS A 719 42.77 8.63 -18.79
N ALA A 720 43.03 9.89 -18.48
CA ALA A 720 43.05 10.43 -17.13
C ALA A 720 41.99 11.52 -16.98
N VAL A 721 41.19 11.44 -15.92
CA VAL A 721 40.15 12.41 -15.64
C VAL A 721 40.18 12.86 -14.20
N LYS A 722 39.74 14.10 -13.96
CA LYS A 722 39.38 14.57 -12.63
C LYS A 722 37.87 14.70 -12.55
N ILE A 723 37.26 14.04 -11.58
CA ILE A 723 35.82 14.10 -11.33
C ILE A 723 35.50 15.40 -10.58
N LEU A 724 34.40 16.05 -10.92
CA LEU A 724 34.05 17.38 -10.41
C LEU A 724 33.70 17.38 -8.91
N ASP A 725 33.09 16.30 -8.43
CA ASP A 725 32.43 16.22 -7.11
C ASP A 725 33.05 15.16 -6.17
N SER A 726 34.18 14.54 -6.54
CA SER A 726 34.86 13.61 -5.65
C SER A 726 35.61 14.37 -4.56
N SER A 727 35.33 14.08 -3.30
CA SER A 727 35.98 14.67 -2.12
C SER A 727 37.50 14.42 -2.04
N GLY A 728 38.05 13.60 -2.94
CA GLY A 728 39.49 13.42 -3.17
C GLY A 728 39.99 14.29 -4.32
N SER A 729 41.13 14.95 -4.13
CA SER A 729 41.78 15.81 -5.11
C SER A 729 42.54 15.07 -6.22
N GLU A 730 42.40 13.74 -6.31
CA GLU A 730 43.27 12.88 -7.11
C GLU A 730 42.73 12.67 -8.54
N GLU A 731 43.64 12.75 -9.52
CA GLU A 731 43.38 12.38 -10.91
C GLU A 731 43.30 10.86 -11.00
N VAL A 732 42.25 10.34 -11.64
CA VAL A 732 42.06 8.90 -11.83
C VAL A 732 42.33 8.56 -13.29
N SER A 733 42.98 7.43 -13.55
CA SER A 733 43.33 7.04 -14.92
C SER A 733 43.04 5.57 -15.23
N THR A 734 42.85 5.30 -16.52
CA THR A 734 42.66 3.95 -17.08
C THR A 734 43.40 3.86 -18.42
N THR A 735 43.65 2.64 -18.90
CA THR A 735 44.46 2.39 -20.09
C THR A 735 43.61 1.81 -21.21
N VAL A 736 43.82 2.29 -22.43
CA VAL A 736 43.24 1.76 -23.67
C VAL A 736 44.38 1.29 -24.56
N LEU A 737 44.38 0.02 -24.96
CA LEU A 737 45.44 -0.54 -25.78
C LEU A 737 45.07 -0.50 -27.27
N LEU A 738 45.83 0.25 -28.07
CA LEU A 738 45.68 0.29 -29.52
C LEU A 738 46.67 -0.68 -30.19
N ARG A 739 46.16 -1.70 -30.88
CA ARG A 739 46.97 -2.72 -31.59
C ARG A 739 46.86 -2.58 -33.11
N LYS A 740 47.92 -3.02 -33.79
CA LYS A 740 47.83 -3.35 -35.22
C LYS A 740 46.97 -4.60 -35.36
N PRO A 741 46.00 -4.64 -36.30
CA PRO A 741 45.32 -5.89 -36.62
C PRO A 741 46.35 -6.90 -37.12
N GLU A 742 46.37 -8.08 -36.52
CA GLU A 742 47.22 -9.18 -37.00
C GLU A 742 46.72 -9.59 -38.39
N GLY A 743 47.58 -9.45 -39.41
CA GLY A 743 47.26 -9.94 -40.74
C GLY A 743 47.08 -11.47 -40.71
N PHE A 744 46.09 -11.98 -41.45
CA PHE A 744 45.97 -13.42 -41.66
C PHE A 744 47.29 -13.98 -42.19
N THR A 745 47.80 -15.03 -41.55
CA THR A 745 48.97 -15.74 -42.08
C THR A 745 48.63 -16.29 -43.47
N MET A 746 49.61 -16.39 -44.38
CA MET A 746 49.38 -16.98 -45.72
C MET A 746 48.75 -18.39 -45.64
N ILE A 747 49.02 -19.12 -44.55
CA ILE A 747 48.41 -20.44 -44.26
C ILE A 747 46.90 -20.32 -44.01
N GLN A 748 46.45 -19.31 -43.27
CA GLN A 748 45.02 -19.05 -43.02
C GLN A 748 44.30 -18.58 -44.29
N ILE A 749 44.94 -17.74 -45.12
CA ILE A 749 44.36 -17.31 -46.40
C ILE A 749 44.20 -18.50 -47.35
N ILE A 750 45.23 -19.36 -47.46
CA ILE A 750 45.17 -20.59 -48.25
C ILE A 750 44.08 -21.52 -47.70
N GLY A 751 43.94 -21.65 -46.38
CA GLY A 751 42.90 -22.45 -45.73
C GLY A 751 41.47 -21.95 -46.00
N ILE A 752 41.24 -20.63 -45.99
CA ILE A 752 39.93 -20.02 -46.28
C ILE A 752 39.58 -20.21 -47.77
N VAL A 753 40.56 -20.04 -48.67
CA VAL A 753 40.34 -20.26 -50.11
C VAL A 753 40.06 -21.74 -50.40
N LEU A 754 40.78 -22.67 -49.77
CA LEU A 754 40.54 -24.11 -49.91
C LEU A 754 39.20 -24.54 -49.32
N CYS A 755 38.78 -23.99 -48.18
CA CYS A 755 37.44 -24.25 -47.65
C CYS A 755 36.36 -23.67 -48.57
N GLY A 756 36.55 -22.46 -49.09
CA GLY A 756 35.62 -21.83 -50.04
C GLY A 756 35.46 -22.63 -51.33
N THR A 757 36.56 -23.18 -51.87
CA THR A 757 36.52 -24.03 -53.06
C THR A 757 35.86 -25.38 -52.75
N MET A 758 36.15 -26.01 -51.61
CA MET A 758 35.50 -27.26 -51.19
C MET A 758 34.01 -27.09 -50.95
N ILE A 759 33.57 -25.99 -50.33
CA ILE A 759 32.15 -25.69 -50.13
C ILE A 759 31.46 -25.45 -51.48
N SER A 760 32.12 -24.75 -52.41
CA SER A 760 31.57 -24.55 -53.76
C SER A 760 31.43 -25.86 -54.54
N ILE A 761 32.44 -26.73 -54.46
CA ILE A 761 32.41 -28.07 -55.09
C ILE A 761 31.30 -28.92 -54.45
N MET A 762 31.22 -28.96 -53.12
CA MET A 762 30.15 -29.68 -52.42
C MET A 762 28.77 -29.13 -52.74
N SER A 763 28.62 -27.81 -52.87
CA SER A 763 27.37 -27.17 -53.27
C SER A 763 26.97 -27.54 -54.70
N LEU A 764 27.94 -27.65 -55.61
CA LEU A 764 27.70 -28.13 -56.98
C LEU A 764 27.33 -29.61 -57.01
N PHE A 765 27.97 -30.46 -56.21
CA PHE A 765 27.57 -31.86 -56.05
C PHE A 765 26.16 -32.00 -55.44
N PHE A 766 25.83 -31.18 -54.43
CA PHE A 766 24.51 -31.19 -53.81
C PHE A 766 23.43 -30.69 -54.77
N ALA A 767 23.72 -29.63 -55.54
CA ALA A 767 22.84 -29.13 -56.58
C ALA A 767 22.63 -30.19 -57.68
N ASN A 768 23.70 -30.85 -58.13
CA ASN A 768 23.60 -31.92 -59.13
C ASN A 768 22.81 -33.13 -58.60
N HIS A 769 23.01 -33.52 -57.34
CA HIS A 769 22.23 -34.60 -56.70
C HIS A 769 20.74 -34.23 -56.53
N LEU A 770 20.42 -32.97 -56.22
CA LEU A 770 19.04 -32.50 -56.13
C LEU A 770 18.34 -32.45 -57.50
N ILE A 771 19.10 -32.24 -58.58
CA ILE A 771 18.60 -32.27 -59.96
C ILE A 771 18.40 -33.71 -60.43
N THR A 772 19.31 -34.64 -60.12
CA THR A 772 19.22 -36.03 -60.58
C THR A 772 18.26 -36.89 -59.76
N ASN A 773 18.03 -36.57 -58.48
CA ASN A 773 17.12 -37.30 -57.59
C ASN A 773 16.10 -36.36 -56.92
N PRO A 774 15.08 -35.86 -57.65
CA PRO A 774 14.05 -35.01 -57.06
C PRO A 774 13.17 -35.77 -56.07
N SER A 775 12.86 -35.14 -54.93
CA SER A 775 11.87 -35.63 -53.96
C SER A 775 10.50 -35.84 -54.62
N ALA A 776 9.76 -36.87 -54.21
CA ALA A 776 8.41 -37.15 -54.71
C ALA A 776 7.44 -35.95 -54.64
N LYS A 777 7.69 -34.99 -53.74
CA LYS A 777 6.92 -33.76 -53.61
C LYS A 777 7.26 -32.73 -54.70
N THR A 778 8.50 -32.75 -55.18
CA THR A 778 9.02 -31.93 -56.29
C THR A 778 8.59 -32.53 -57.63
N THR A 779 8.64 -33.86 -57.79
CA THR A 779 8.14 -34.56 -59.00
C THR A 779 6.66 -34.27 -59.25
N LYS A 780 5.81 -34.37 -58.21
CA LYS A 780 4.39 -34.00 -58.29
C LYS A 780 4.13 -32.52 -58.60
N LYS A 781 5.08 -31.64 -58.27
CA LYS A 781 4.99 -30.20 -58.57
C LYS A 781 5.40 -29.90 -60.01
N ILE A 782 6.39 -30.63 -60.53
CA ILE A 782 6.84 -30.57 -61.92
C ILE A 782 5.76 -31.14 -62.84
N GLU A 783 5.21 -32.32 -62.55
CA GLU A 783 4.08 -32.89 -63.32
C GLU A 783 2.85 -31.96 -63.31
N LYS A 784 2.59 -31.28 -62.19
CA LYS A 784 1.50 -30.30 -62.09
C LYS A 784 1.77 -29.02 -62.90
N LEU A 785 3.03 -28.60 -63.02
CA LEU A 785 3.42 -27.44 -63.83
C LEU A 785 3.44 -27.79 -65.32
N GLU A 786 3.85 -29.00 -65.70
CA GLU A 786 3.80 -29.51 -67.08
C GLU A 786 2.35 -29.66 -67.55
N MET A 787 1.45 -30.23 -66.73
CA MET A 787 0.00 -30.26 -67.02
C MET A 787 -0.62 -28.85 -67.15
N GLN A 788 -0.08 -27.85 -66.44
CA GLN A 788 -0.56 -26.47 -66.54
C GLN A 788 0.00 -25.72 -67.76
N LEU A 789 1.18 -26.09 -68.26
CA LEU A 789 1.74 -25.55 -69.49
C LEU A 789 1.06 -26.15 -70.73
N GLU A 790 0.81 -27.46 -70.76
CA GLU A 790 0.12 -28.13 -71.88
C GLU A 790 -1.35 -27.68 -72.02
N ALA A 791 -2.02 -27.33 -70.92
CA ALA A 791 -3.36 -26.73 -70.96
C ALA A 791 -3.36 -25.25 -71.41
N GLY A 792 -2.23 -24.55 -71.32
CA GLY A 792 -2.08 -23.15 -71.70
C GLY A 792 -1.81 -22.93 -73.20
N GLU A 793 -1.17 -23.89 -73.88
CA GLU A 793 -0.80 -23.76 -75.29
C GLU A 793 -1.93 -24.06 -76.29
N GLN A 794 -3.05 -24.64 -75.86
CA GLN A 794 -4.21 -24.92 -76.73
C GLN A 794 -5.29 -23.81 -76.72
N GLY A 795 -5.15 -22.76 -75.90
CA GLY A 795 -6.21 -21.76 -75.66
C GLY A 795 -6.10 -20.41 -76.38
N ALA A 796 -4.99 -20.09 -77.06
CA ALA A 796 -4.73 -18.71 -77.53
C ALA A 796 -4.36 -18.60 -79.01
N SER A 797 -5.12 -19.27 -79.89
CA SER A 797 -5.14 -18.94 -81.32
C SER A 797 -6.58 -18.78 -81.80
N ARG A 798 -7.19 -17.60 -81.55
CA ARG A 798 -8.22 -16.96 -82.40
C ARG A 798 -8.73 -15.64 -81.82
N ARG A 799 -8.63 -14.60 -82.67
CA ARG A 799 -9.33 -13.28 -82.69
C ARG A 799 -8.78 -12.22 -81.72
N VAL A 800 -7.87 -11.32 -82.13
CA VAL A 800 -7.92 -10.24 -83.16
C VAL A 800 -8.88 -9.09 -82.81
N GLY A 801 -8.27 -7.95 -82.45
CA GLY A 801 -8.55 -6.64 -83.04
C GLY A 801 -9.61 -5.76 -82.39
N ALA A 802 -9.17 -4.64 -81.79
CA ALA A 802 -9.36 -3.29 -82.35
C ALA A 802 -9.47 -2.19 -81.27
N ARG A 803 -8.71 -1.11 -81.51
CA ARG A 803 -8.95 0.30 -81.11
C ARG A 803 -8.83 0.64 -79.61
N ARG A 804 -8.44 1.85 -79.18
CA ARG A 804 -7.70 3.02 -79.67
C ARG A 804 -7.70 4.01 -78.48
N ALA A 805 -6.64 4.81 -78.37
CA ALA A 805 -6.62 6.16 -77.78
C ALA A 805 -6.58 6.37 -76.23
N GLN A 806 -5.44 6.96 -75.85
CA GLN A 806 -5.29 8.23 -75.12
C GLN A 806 -5.36 8.30 -73.58
N ASN A 807 -4.19 8.69 -73.03
CA ASN A 807 -3.93 9.75 -72.05
C ASN A 807 -4.65 9.76 -70.69
N SER A 808 -3.86 9.52 -69.63
CA SER A 808 -3.70 10.42 -68.47
C SER A 808 -2.57 9.90 -67.56
N THR A 809 -1.36 10.47 -67.62
CA THR A 809 -0.79 11.44 -66.66
C THR A 809 -1.15 11.28 -65.17
N ARG A 810 -0.18 10.84 -64.34
CA ARG A 810 0.33 11.56 -63.15
C ARG A 810 1.50 10.76 -62.52
N VAL A 811 2.75 11.22 -62.65
CA VAL A 811 3.49 12.14 -61.74
C VAL A 811 3.78 11.50 -60.39
N ILE A 812 5.06 11.13 -60.14
CA ILE A 812 5.84 11.60 -58.98
C ILE A 812 7.30 11.76 -59.45
N ARG A 813 7.70 13.02 -59.69
CA ARG A 813 9.10 13.44 -59.91
C ARG A 813 9.54 14.12 -58.60
N THR A 814 10.64 13.63 -58.02
CA THR A 814 11.83 14.37 -57.49
C THR A 814 11.64 15.67 -56.67
N GLN A 815 12.48 16.07 -55.72
CA GLN A 815 13.95 16.29 -55.85
C GLN A 815 14.53 16.87 -54.50
N PRO A 816 15.71 17.53 -54.43
CA PRO A 816 16.85 17.15 -53.59
C PRO A 816 17.16 18.20 -52.49
N GLY A 817 18.27 18.06 -51.76
CA GLY A 817 18.70 19.10 -50.81
C GLY A 817 20.21 19.29 -50.77
N ARG A 818 20.72 20.32 -51.46
CA ARG A 818 21.99 20.96 -51.13
C ARG A 818 22.07 22.37 -51.73
N SER A 819 22.03 23.41 -50.89
CA SER A 819 22.94 24.58 -50.96
C SER A 819 22.78 25.46 -49.70
N LYS A 820 23.71 26.41 -49.56
CA LYS A 820 24.18 27.12 -48.36
C LYS A 820 23.50 28.49 -48.11
N HIS A 821 23.78 29.01 -46.91
CA HIS A 821 23.92 30.43 -46.51
C HIS A 821 22.68 31.30 -46.23
N GLY A 822 22.73 31.99 -45.06
CA GLY A 822 22.46 33.44 -45.00
C GLY A 822 21.39 33.95 -44.02
N SER A 823 21.82 34.31 -42.80
CA SER A 823 21.45 35.51 -41.99
C SER A 823 19.97 35.92 -41.68
N ILE A 824 19.56 35.78 -40.39
CA ILE A 824 19.10 36.77 -39.36
C ILE A 824 18.29 38.01 -39.88
N PRO A 825 17.13 38.47 -39.29
CA PRO A 825 16.98 38.88 -37.87
C PRO A 825 15.60 38.81 -37.13
N ARG A 826 15.72 38.85 -35.79
CA ARG A 826 14.95 39.57 -34.72
C ARG A 826 13.41 39.50 -34.53
N ARG A 827 13.09 39.34 -33.22
CA ARG A 827 12.05 39.96 -32.35
C ARG A 827 10.58 39.88 -32.80
N ILE A 828 9.73 39.34 -31.93
CA ILE A 828 9.10 40.03 -30.78
C ILE A 828 8.93 39.03 -29.65
#